data_AF-A0A1G4X8K0-F1
#
_entry.id   AF-A0A1G4X8K0-F1
#
_cell.length_a   1.000
_cell.length_b   1.000
_cell.length_c   1.000
_cell.angle_alpha   90.00
_cell.angle_beta   90.00
_cell.angle_gamma   90.00
#
_symmetry.space_group_name_H-M   'P 1'
#
loop_
_entity.id
_entity.type
_entity.pdbx_description
1 polymer ?
#
loop_
_entity_poly.entity_id
_entity_poly.type
_entity_poly.pdbx_seq_one_letter_code
_entity_poly.pdbx_strand_id
1 'polypeptide(L)'
;MKSRFSRPICWSVLLFCLAHDARADTPSPARATNDNRPVLIDAERIQGRHEYEAEARGEAELRRDRLRSAEQMKGRQKTDDKALGNNASIEQPGSTPENAQSRPKQNYTRSPAEENESALGGSSIETERGGNAAARAGVERAQGHMVEEDEATLRSSTGPRPVSVAAIPGAQPDKNASAFTEAQHIHGHLAQEGEAKLRLGGAAEPEIETGLAASDAETDPKKNKKVFVAADRLQGHSGKEIEAIGRAELSNGDQFISAERMKYHQDTDDAEAEGSVRVEQHGDILEGSKLKFNLASKTGQLSQPNYRLKDASSRGYAETLLFEGENHYRLQKATYTTCPAGDNDWFLQVTDLKLDNETKKGTAKMVKLTFLDVPILYTPWMNFSYSGQRKSGLLAPLYGYNARTGVDVTVPFYWNIAPNYDATLSARLMSRRGVSFNNEFRYMDERSSGTLLGDILPNDLVTGHTRWRTSFFDNRYLGNGVSTRLDYNRVSDDFYFRDLGNNLNLTSRTNLLQQGLVSYNRALGDDGTLNVSTLVQSFQTIQDPRAPITPPYKRLPQFTLAANKPDILGADVNLIGSWTNFSHPTMINGTRLMLFPSVSYPLRNSYGYITPKVGVHHTRYYLDASAPDENPTRTLPVLSLDSGIAFDREIELRGERFTQTIEPRLFYVYVPFRDQSHLPNFDSARTDFGFAQMFTENRFSGSDRINDANQVTMALTTRLIEPGSGRERLRVAVGQQISFIDRRINIDAPGTISRRPDFVAAVTGFITPTISTDSSLQYDQTRYMVDVIRSGLSYRPEPGRVLNVGYRFTRDVLHQVDASGQWRWSQNWQSVARLNYSLQDKRILEGLAGLEYNACCWSLRFVLQHLVTATSKSTTAAFLQLELNGLMQIGSNPLTVLQRSIPGYTRIGSQGSSPSDQRDH
;
A
#
# COMPACT_ATOMS: atom_id res chain seq x y z
N MET A 1 68.00 1.36 -6.20
CA MET A 1 68.66 2.24 -7.20
C MET A 1 67.68 3.31 -7.69
N LYS A 2 68.14 4.36 -8.38
CA LYS A 2 67.42 5.65 -8.56
C LYS A 2 66.38 5.67 -9.70
N SER A 3 65.45 6.65 -9.61
CA SER A 3 64.73 7.36 -10.71
C SER A 3 63.54 6.65 -11.39
N ARG A 4 62.49 7.32 -11.92
CA ARG A 4 61.97 8.73 -11.82
C ARG A 4 60.52 8.79 -12.43
N PHE A 5 59.65 9.69 -11.92
CA PHE A 5 58.51 10.39 -12.58
C PHE A 5 57.43 9.57 -13.35
N SER A 6 56.19 9.43 -12.83
CA SER A 6 54.98 10.29 -13.06
C SER A 6 54.10 9.84 -14.26
N ARG A 7 52.78 10.10 -14.40
CA ARG A 7 51.76 10.96 -13.72
C ARG A 7 50.43 10.16 -13.49
N PRO A 8 49.47 10.62 -12.67
CA PRO A 8 48.16 9.96 -12.50
C PRO A 8 47.14 10.33 -13.59
N ILE A 9 46.17 9.44 -13.81
CA ILE A 9 45.11 9.54 -14.83
C ILE A 9 43.94 10.39 -14.33
N CYS A 10 43.56 11.40 -15.12
CA CYS A 10 42.35 12.19 -14.90
C CYS A 10 41.19 11.61 -15.72
N TRP A 11 40.42 10.69 -15.14
CA TRP A 11 39.15 10.17 -15.71
C TRP A 11 38.08 10.06 -14.62
N SER A 12 37.63 11.24 -14.17
CA SER A 12 36.45 11.45 -13.33
C SER A 12 35.78 12.73 -13.81
N VAL A 13 34.45 12.80 -13.82
CA VAL A 13 33.62 13.88 -14.39
C VAL A 13 33.56 13.88 -15.93
N LEU A 14 32.67 13.05 -16.50
CA LEU A 14 32.15 13.24 -17.86
C LEU A 14 30.75 12.64 -18.08
N LEU A 15 29.86 12.79 -17.08
CA LEU A 15 28.46 12.34 -17.14
C LEU A 15 27.47 13.28 -16.43
N PHE A 16 27.85 14.57 -16.27
CA PHE A 16 27.01 15.58 -15.61
C PHE A 16 26.91 16.93 -16.36
N CYS A 17 27.48 17.05 -17.57
CA CYS A 17 27.53 18.30 -18.35
C CYS A 17 27.04 18.14 -19.80
N LEU A 18 25.86 17.55 -20.00
CA LEU A 18 25.13 17.55 -21.29
C LEU A 18 23.66 17.94 -21.08
N ALA A 19 23.44 19.14 -20.53
CA ALA A 19 22.12 19.76 -20.42
C ALA A 19 22.19 21.29 -20.27
N HIS A 20 23.11 21.96 -20.98
CA HIS A 20 23.17 23.43 -21.09
C HIS A 20 23.84 23.85 -22.40
N ASP A 21 23.13 23.70 -23.52
CA ASP A 21 23.22 24.65 -24.64
C ASP A 21 22.05 24.45 -25.62
N ALA A 22 21.10 25.40 -25.61
CA ALA A 22 20.07 25.54 -26.63
C ALA A 22 19.66 27.02 -26.69
N ARG A 23 20.03 27.66 -27.81
CA ARG A 23 20.06 29.12 -28.00
C ARG A 23 18.74 29.83 -27.70
N ALA A 24 18.86 31.04 -27.15
CA ALA A 24 17.90 32.12 -27.39
C ALA A 24 18.41 32.99 -28.54
N ASP A 25 17.53 33.37 -29.47
CA ASP A 25 17.86 34.28 -30.58
C ASP A 25 17.84 35.74 -30.11
N THR A 26 18.81 36.53 -30.59
CA THR A 26 18.74 38.00 -30.63
C THR A 26 19.33 38.52 -31.95
N PRO A 27 18.76 39.56 -32.57
CA PRO A 27 19.16 40.02 -33.91
C PRO A 27 20.44 40.88 -33.94
N SER A 28 20.97 41.03 -35.17
CA SER A 28 22.22 41.71 -35.56
C SER A 28 22.14 43.26 -35.51
N PRO A 29 23.24 44.04 -35.72
CA PRO A 29 23.62 45.07 -34.75
C PRO A 29 23.79 46.49 -35.31
N ALA A 30 24.10 47.44 -34.42
CA ALA A 30 24.67 48.74 -34.75
C ALA A 30 25.88 49.09 -33.84
N ARG A 31 26.83 49.87 -34.36
CA ARG A 31 28.10 50.33 -33.73
C ARG A 31 27.84 51.14 -32.42
N ALA A 32 28.74 51.24 -31.42
CA ALA A 32 30.15 51.65 -31.55
C ALA A 32 31.01 51.51 -30.26
N THR A 33 32.32 51.30 -30.47
CA THR A 33 33.51 51.79 -29.70
C THR A 33 33.68 51.58 -28.18
N ASN A 34 34.79 50.88 -27.82
CA ASN A 34 35.82 51.12 -26.77
C ASN A 34 35.40 51.49 -25.31
N ASP A 35 36.14 51.08 -24.26
CA ASP A 35 37.59 50.85 -24.18
C ASP A 35 38.04 49.81 -23.11
N ASN A 36 39.33 49.50 -23.15
CA ASN A 36 40.22 48.78 -22.19
C ASN A 36 40.00 49.12 -20.68
N ARG A 37 40.41 48.35 -19.65
CA ARG A 37 41.42 47.25 -19.49
C ARG A 37 41.22 46.51 -18.12
N PRO A 38 41.95 45.41 -17.81
CA PRO A 38 41.72 44.54 -16.63
C PRO A 38 42.87 44.54 -15.59
N VAL A 39 42.64 43.96 -14.39
CA VAL A 39 43.69 43.42 -13.48
C VAL A 39 43.19 42.16 -12.75
N LEU A 40 44.09 41.18 -12.53
CA LEU A 40 43.91 39.92 -11.78
C LEU A 40 43.86 40.16 -10.25
N ILE A 41 43.50 39.13 -9.45
CA ILE A 41 44.43 38.51 -8.47
C ILE A 41 43.86 37.19 -7.91
N ASP A 42 44.80 36.38 -7.39
CA ASP A 42 44.74 34.96 -7.07
C ASP A 42 44.04 34.60 -5.73
N ALA A 43 43.89 33.30 -5.49
CA ALA A 43 43.29 32.73 -4.27
C ALA A 43 44.33 32.43 -3.16
N GLU A 44 43.90 32.40 -1.88
CA GLU A 44 44.18 31.30 -0.92
C GLU A 44 43.72 31.57 0.53
N ARG A 45 43.58 30.48 1.33
CA ARG A 45 43.76 30.36 2.80
C ARG A 45 42.73 31.01 3.77
N ILE A 46 42.57 30.57 5.04
CA ILE A 46 42.68 29.25 5.73
C ILE A 46 42.07 29.37 7.16
N GLN A 47 41.49 28.30 7.74
CA GLN A 47 41.25 27.99 9.18
C GLN A 47 40.66 29.03 10.19
N GLY A 48 39.88 28.56 11.19
CA GLY A 48 39.95 29.17 12.55
C GLY A 48 38.77 29.19 13.55
N ARG A 49 38.19 28.04 13.93
CA ARG A 49 37.80 27.62 15.31
C ARG A 49 37.31 28.60 16.44
N HIS A 50 36.24 28.17 17.15
CA HIS A 50 35.85 28.42 18.59
C HIS A 50 35.47 29.88 19.01
N GLU A 51 34.61 30.18 20.03
CA GLU A 51 33.71 29.39 20.91
C GLU A 51 32.63 30.25 21.63
N TYR A 52 31.57 29.55 22.13
CA TYR A 52 30.65 29.81 23.27
C TYR A 52 29.82 31.12 23.51
N GLU A 53 28.51 30.84 23.69
CA GLU A 53 27.54 31.32 24.72
C GLU A 53 26.70 32.63 24.62
N ALA A 54 25.40 32.46 24.95
CA ALA A 54 24.35 33.40 25.42
C ALA A 54 24.05 34.67 24.59
N GLU A 55 22.81 35.06 24.26
CA GLU A 55 21.59 35.12 25.09
C GLU A 55 20.29 35.04 24.26
N ALA A 56 19.19 34.64 24.91
CA ALA A 56 17.84 34.77 24.37
C ALA A 56 17.18 36.08 24.80
N ARG A 57 17.02 37.05 23.88
CA ARG A 57 16.10 38.21 23.99
C ARG A 57 15.96 38.88 22.61
N GLY A 58 14.78 38.84 21.98
CA GLY A 58 14.58 39.49 20.67
C GLY A 58 13.17 39.45 20.04
N GLU A 59 12.30 38.48 20.38
CA GLU A 59 10.99 38.35 19.72
C GLU A 59 9.81 39.03 20.45
N ALA A 60 10.05 39.66 21.61
CA ALA A 60 8.99 40.28 22.41
C ALA A 60 8.59 41.71 21.97
N GLU A 61 9.44 42.41 21.21
CA GLU A 61 9.17 43.80 20.79
C GLU A 61 8.48 43.90 19.43
N LEU A 62 8.79 43.03 18.47
CA LEU A 62 8.16 43.00 17.13
C LEU A 62 6.65 42.69 17.14
N ARG A 63 6.09 42.26 18.28
CA ARG A 63 4.65 42.05 18.47
C ARG A 63 3.89 43.26 19.04
N ARG A 64 4.57 44.29 19.57
CA ARG A 64 3.90 45.48 20.14
C ARG A 64 3.51 46.51 19.07
N ASP A 65 4.33 46.70 18.04
CA ASP A 65 4.09 47.75 17.05
C ASP A 65 2.98 47.43 16.02
N ARG A 66 2.56 46.17 15.88
CA ARG A 66 1.41 45.81 15.03
C ARG A 66 0.04 45.96 15.71
N LEU A 67 -0.01 46.19 17.03
CA LEU A 67 -1.26 46.41 17.75
C LEU A 67 -1.62 47.90 17.89
N ARG A 68 -0.66 48.83 17.75
CA ARG A 68 -0.90 50.28 17.89
C ARG A 68 -1.58 50.95 16.68
N SER A 69 -1.64 50.31 15.51
CA SER A 69 -2.32 50.88 14.33
C SER A 69 -3.81 50.53 14.21
N ALA A 70 -4.38 49.77 15.15
CA ALA A 70 -5.78 49.33 15.11
C ALA A 70 -6.73 50.15 16.02
N GLU A 71 -6.22 50.95 16.96
CA GLU A 71 -7.04 51.68 17.95
C GLU A 71 -7.31 53.15 17.61
N GLN A 72 -6.79 53.67 16.49
CA GLN A 72 -6.91 55.10 16.13
C GLN A 72 -8.07 55.43 15.16
N MET A 73 -9.01 54.51 14.96
CA MET A 73 -10.21 54.66 14.09
C MET A 73 -11.52 54.32 14.82
N LYS A 74 -11.63 54.63 16.12
CA LYS A 74 -12.91 54.62 16.87
C LYS A 74 -13.05 55.90 17.68
N GLY A 75 -13.70 56.91 17.09
CA GLY A 75 -13.69 58.24 17.67
C GLY A 75 -14.70 59.26 17.14
N ARG A 76 -15.99 58.90 16.97
CA ARG A 76 -17.13 59.72 17.44
C ARG A 76 -18.50 59.10 17.16
N GLN A 77 -19.40 59.31 18.12
CA GLN A 77 -20.87 59.14 18.02
C GLN A 77 -21.42 60.19 17.01
N LYS A 78 -22.68 60.16 16.54
CA LYS A 78 -23.92 60.05 17.32
C LYS A 78 -25.17 59.95 16.41
N THR A 79 -26.19 59.21 16.87
CA THR A 79 -27.66 59.43 16.71
C THR A 79 -28.35 59.57 15.34
N ASP A 80 -29.34 58.68 15.17
CA ASP A 80 -30.76 58.91 14.81
C ASP A 80 -31.29 58.95 13.34
N ASP A 81 -32.33 58.12 13.19
CA ASP A 81 -33.58 58.22 12.41
C ASP A 81 -33.68 58.12 10.86
N LYS A 82 -34.53 57.15 10.47
CA LYS A 82 -35.60 57.16 9.43
C LYS A 82 -35.31 57.36 7.92
N ALA A 83 -35.54 56.26 7.21
CA ALA A 83 -36.61 56.03 6.21
C ALA A 83 -36.69 56.81 4.87
N LEU A 84 -37.01 56.07 3.79
CA LEU A 84 -37.36 56.49 2.43
C LEU A 84 -36.23 57.26 1.68
N GLY A 85 -36.14 57.26 0.34
CA GLY A 85 -36.89 56.54 -0.69
C GLY A 85 -36.66 57.18 -2.07
N ASN A 86 -36.63 56.37 -3.13
CA ASN A 86 -36.80 56.72 -4.55
C ASN A 86 -35.83 57.66 -5.31
N ASN A 87 -35.40 57.12 -6.46
CA ASN A 87 -35.37 57.72 -7.80
C ASN A 87 -34.38 58.83 -8.20
N ALA A 88 -33.70 58.51 -9.31
CA ALA A 88 -33.55 59.32 -10.53
C ALA A 88 -32.73 60.62 -10.46
N SER A 89 -32.07 61.10 -11.52
CA SER A 89 -31.62 60.59 -12.84
C SER A 89 -30.77 61.74 -13.44
N ILE A 90 -30.38 61.68 -14.73
CA ILE A 90 -29.94 62.86 -15.53
C ILE A 90 -28.48 63.29 -15.18
N GLU A 91 -27.55 63.62 -16.10
CA GLU A 91 -27.61 63.95 -17.53
C GLU A 91 -26.38 63.44 -18.33
N GLN A 92 -26.50 63.44 -19.67
CA GLN A 92 -25.42 63.41 -20.68
C GLN A 92 -24.84 64.87 -20.86
N PRO A 93 -24.00 65.29 -21.86
CA PRO A 93 -23.62 64.64 -23.14
C PRO A 93 -22.21 64.91 -23.75
N GLY A 94 -21.97 64.30 -24.92
CA GLY A 94 -21.01 64.74 -25.96
C GLY A 94 -19.61 64.10 -25.93
N SER A 95 -18.90 63.85 -27.05
CA SER A 95 -19.27 63.86 -28.47
C SER A 95 -18.18 63.17 -29.33
N THR A 96 -18.57 62.73 -30.54
CA THR A 96 -17.82 62.28 -31.76
C THR A 96 -16.46 62.94 -32.09
N PRO A 97 -15.59 62.43 -33.03
CA PRO A 97 -15.93 61.68 -34.27
C PRO A 97 -14.95 60.57 -34.83
N GLU A 98 -15.39 59.95 -35.95
CA GLU A 98 -14.60 59.39 -37.09
C GLU A 98 -13.62 58.18 -36.87
N ASN A 99 -13.33 57.30 -37.86
CA ASN A 99 -13.52 57.36 -39.32
C ASN A 99 -13.86 55.98 -39.96
N ALA A 100 -14.14 55.93 -41.27
CA ALA A 100 -14.90 54.86 -41.95
C ALA A 100 -14.12 53.91 -42.90
N GLN A 101 -14.92 53.02 -43.56
CA GLN A 101 -14.69 52.22 -44.80
C GLN A 101 -14.27 50.72 -44.62
N SER A 102 -14.73 49.74 -45.43
CA SER A 102 -15.74 49.70 -46.53
C SER A 102 -16.41 48.29 -46.72
N ARG A 103 -16.78 47.91 -47.96
CA ARG A 103 -17.31 46.60 -48.46
C ARG A 103 -16.90 46.43 -49.95
N PRO A 104 -16.93 45.23 -50.58
CA PRO A 104 -18.17 44.63 -51.18
C PRO A 104 -18.28 43.10 -50.95
N LYS A 105 -19.46 42.45 -50.79
CA LYS A 105 -20.61 42.17 -51.70
C LYS A 105 -20.32 41.30 -52.95
N GLN A 106 -20.88 40.07 -53.00
CA GLN A 106 -21.44 39.40 -54.18
C GLN A 106 -22.45 38.29 -53.77
N ASN A 107 -23.32 37.83 -54.69
CA ASN A 107 -24.60 37.13 -54.42
C ASN A 107 -24.83 35.84 -55.28
N TYR A 108 -25.86 35.05 -54.90
CA TYR A 108 -26.58 34.00 -55.68
C TYR A 108 -25.84 32.65 -55.88
N THR A 109 -26.47 31.45 -56.01
CA THR A 109 -27.79 31.13 -56.63
C THR A 109 -28.40 29.77 -56.18
N ARG A 110 -29.75 29.73 -55.98
CA ARG A 110 -30.79 28.65 -56.16
C ARG A 110 -30.72 27.19 -55.62
N SER A 111 -31.91 26.75 -55.15
CA SER A 111 -32.45 25.36 -55.08
C SER A 111 -33.14 24.91 -56.40
N PRO A 112 -33.59 23.64 -56.56
CA PRO A 112 -34.92 23.14 -56.10
C PRO A 112 -34.82 21.76 -55.36
N ALA A 113 -35.78 21.16 -54.64
CA ALA A 113 -37.26 21.26 -54.46
C ALA A 113 -38.13 20.26 -55.27
N GLU A 114 -38.76 19.30 -54.57
CA GLU A 114 -39.96 18.45 -54.84
C GLU A 114 -40.15 17.57 -53.56
N GLU A 115 -41.22 17.65 -52.73
CA GLU A 115 -42.61 17.14 -52.84
C GLU A 115 -42.69 15.58 -52.86
N ASN A 116 -43.46 14.87 -52.01
CA ASN A 116 -44.82 15.12 -51.48
C ASN A 116 -45.11 14.55 -50.04
N GLU A 117 -46.07 15.20 -49.36
CA GLU A 117 -47.25 14.73 -48.56
C GLU A 117 -47.44 13.21 -48.24
N SER A 118 -48.13 12.73 -47.19
CA SER A 118 -49.04 13.23 -46.12
C SER A 118 -49.30 12.07 -45.09
N ALA A 119 -50.06 12.12 -43.97
CA ALA A 119 -50.44 13.09 -42.92
C ALA A 119 -51.20 12.34 -41.76
N LEU A 120 -51.67 13.05 -40.70
CA LEU A 120 -52.53 12.60 -39.55
C LEU A 120 -51.89 11.60 -38.56
N GLY A 121 -51.94 11.72 -37.23
CA GLY A 121 -52.40 12.74 -36.24
C GLY A 121 -51.97 12.23 -34.82
N GLY A 122 -52.11 12.89 -33.67
CA GLY A 122 -52.58 14.23 -33.31
C GLY A 122 -53.16 14.27 -31.88
N SER A 123 -52.46 14.86 -30.88
CA SER A 123 -53.08 15.47 -29.69
C SER A 123 -52.10 16.31 -28.83
N SER A 124 -52.41 17.61 -28.72
CA SER A 124 -52.22 18.50 -27.55
C SER A 124 -50.96 18.41 -26.67
N ILE A 125 -50.10 19.42 -26.79
CA ILE A 125 -49.18 19.91 -25.75
C ILE A 125 -49.71 21.27 -25.25
N GLU A 126 -49.76 21.49 -23.94
CA GLU A 126 -49.97 22.84 -23.38
C GLU A 126 -48.73 23.72 -23.57
N THR A 127 -48.97 25.00 -23.84
CA THR A 127 -47.96 25.95 -24.32
C THR A 127 -47.47 26.84 -23.19
N GLU A 128 -46.15 27.01 -23.05
CA GLU A 128 -45.61 28.33 -22.70
C GLU A 128 -44.27 28.62 -23.38
N ARG A 129 -44.06 29.90 -23.74
CA ARG A 129 -43.02 30.37 -24.66
C ARG A 129 -42.07 31.35 -23.99
N GLY A 130 -40.80 31.32 -24.40
CA GLY A 130 -39.86 32.44 -24.30
C GLY A 130 -38.61 32.13 -23.45
N GLY A 131 -37.39 32.41 -23.90
CA GLY A 131 -36.96 32.96 -25.18
C GLY A 131 -35.44 32.91 -25.34
N ASN A 132 -34.94 33.11 -26.57
CA ASN A 132 -33.52 33.04 -26.91
C ASN A 132 -32.66 34.08 -26.19
N ALA A 133 -31.47 33.68 -25.75
CA ALA A 133 -30.22 34.42 -26.01
C ALA A 133 -28.99 33.52 -25.82
N ALA A 134 -28.11 33.46 -26.83
CA ALA A 134 -26.81 32.81 -26.71
C ALA A 134 -25.77 33.78 -26.13
N ALA A 135 -24.93 33.32 -25.20
CA ALA A 135 -23.75 34.04 -24.76
C ALA A 135 -22.54 33.10 -24.73
N ARG A 136 -21.58 33.34 -25.64
CA ARG A 136 -20.23 32.75 -25.54
C ARG A 136 -19.48 33.48 -24.43
N ALA A 137 -18.96 32.74 -23.45
CA ALA A 137 -17.95 33.23 -22.53
C ALA A 137 -16.84 32.18 -22.43
N GLY A 138 -15.60 32.56 -22.76
CA GLY A 138 -14.44 31.70 -22.56
C GLY A 138 -14.08 31.63 -21.08
N VAL A 139 -13.81 30.43 -20.58
CA VAL A 139 -13.29 30.20 -19.23
C VAL A 139 -12.19 29.15 -19.33
N GLU A 140 -10.99 29.50 -18.85
CA GLU A 140 -9.87 28.57 -18.74
C GLU A 140 -10.23 27.42 -17.81
N ARG A 141 -10.20 26.18 -18.32
CA ARG A 141 -10.57 25.00 -17.54
C ARG A 141 -9.32 24.39 -16.92
N ALA A 142 -9.22 24.47 -15.60
CA ALA A 142 -8.12 23.91 -14.83
C ALA A 142 -7.96 22.41 -15.13
N GLN A 143 -6.71 21.98 -15.27
CA GLN A 143 -6.33 20.63 -15.67
C GLN A 143 -6.70 19.62 -14.57
N GLY A 144 -7.59 18.68 -14.88
CA GLY A 144 -7.74 17.47 -14.07
C GLY A 144 -6.56 16.54 -14.33
N HIS A 145 -5.85 16.09 -13.29
CA HIS A 145 -4.73 15.17 -13.44
C HIS A 145 -4.69 14.06 -12.39
N MET A 146 -4.53 12.84 -12.93
CA MET A 146 -3.89 11.64 -12.40
C MET A 146 -4.23 11.21 -10.97
N VAL A 147 -5.03 10.15 -10.91
CA VAL A 147 -4.95 9.15 -9.84
C VAL A 147 -3.61 8.42 -10.02
N GLU A 148 -2.75 8.46 -9.00
CA GLU A 148 -1.62 7.53 -8.87
C GLU A 148 -2.25 6.15 -8.54
N GLU A 149 -2.41 5.29 -9.55
CA GLU A 149 -2.67 3.86 -9.34
C GLU A 149 -1.36 3.16 -8.93
N ASP A 150 -1.47 2.14 -8.07
CA ASP A 150 -0.32 1.47 -7.46
C ASP A 150 0.70 0.99 -8.50
N GLU A 151 1.96 1.41 -8.35
CA GLU A 151 3.08 0.80 -9.08
C GLU A 151 3.19 -0.67 -8.66
N ALA A 152 2.71 -1.56 -9.53
CA ALA A 152 2.88 -3.00 -9.39
C ALA A 152 4.38 -3.34 -9.39
N THR A 153 4.95 -3.45 -8.18
CA THR A 153 6.31 -3.97 -8.00
C THR A 153 6.44 -5.31 -8.73
N LEU A 154 7.47 -5.43 -9.56
CA LEU A 154 7.77 -6.64 -10.34
C LEU A 154 8.16 -7.80 -9.41
N ARG A 155 7.15 -8.49 -8.90
CA ARG A 155 7.23 -9.82 -8.28
C ARG A 155 6.33 -10.77 -9.04
N SER A 156 6.93 -11.55 -9.93
CA SER A 156 6.28 -12.64 -10.65
C SER A 156 5.89 -13.76 -9.67
N SER A 157 4.67 -13.71 -9.13
CA SER A 157 4.08 -14.79 -8.35
C SER A 157 3.49 -15.87 -9.28
N THR A 158 4.33 -16.50 -10.09
CA THR A 158 3.98 -17.75 -10.75
C THR A 158 4.00 -18.88 -9.72
N GLY A 159 2.81 -19.23 -9.18
CA GLY A 159 2.63 -20.50 -8.49
C GLY A 159 3.00 -21.68 -9.42
N PRO A 160 3.51 -22.80 -8.89
CA PRO A 160 4.12 -23.84 -9.70
C PRO A 160 3.08 -24.53 -10.60
N ARG A 161 3.26 -24.41 -11.93
CA ARG A 161 2.65 -25.36 -12.88
C ARG A 161 3.55 -26.61 -12.96
N PRO A 162 2.98 -27.82 -13.06
CA PRO A 162 3.73 -29.06 -12.99
C PRO A 162 4.62 -29.24 -14.22
N VAL A 163 5.83 -29.77 -14.00
CA VAL A 163 6.78 -30.09 -15.06
C VAL A 163 6.35 -31.38 -15.76
N SER A 164 5.84 -31.27 -16.98
CA SER A 164 5.67 -32.41 -17.89
C SER A 164 7.01 -32.78 -18.51
N VAL A 165 7.61 -33.89 -18.08
CA VAL A 165 8.83 -34.43 -18.70
C VAL A 165 8.49 -35.00 -20.07
N ALA A 166 9.06 -34.42 -21.13
CA ALA A 166 8.94 -34.95 -22.48
C ALA A 166 9.89 -36.17 -22.65
N ALA A 167 9.33 -37.30 -23.08
CA ALA A 167 10.09 -38.53 -23.33
C ALA A 167 10.69 -38.57 -24.74
N ILE A 168 11.89 -39.13 -24.86
CA ILE A 168 12.52 -39.50 -26.15
C ILE A 168 12.04 -40.92 -26.52
N PRO A 169 11.63 -41.19 -27.78
CA PRO A 169 11.09 -42.50 -28.16
C PRO A 169 12.17 -43.49 -28.59
N GLY A 170 12.07 -44.74 -28.10
CA GLY A 170 12.65 -45.92 -28.78
C GLY A 170 13.35 -46.96 -27.91
N ALA A 171 12.62 -48.02 -27.50
CA ALA A 171 13.09 -49.42 -27.41
C ALA A 171 11.97 -50.31 -26.82
N GLN A 172 11.88 -51.58 -27.27
CA GLN A 172 10.90 -52.56 -26.79
C GLN A 172 11.35 -53.26 -25.48
N PRO A 173 10.40 -53.88 -24.73
CA PRO A 173 10.67 -54.42 -23.40
C PRO A 173 11.18 -55.86 -23.45
N ASP A 174 11.94 -56.26 -22.44
CA ASP A 174 12.12 -57.68 -22.13
C ASP A 174 12.09 -57.97 -20.62
N LYS A 175 11.71 -59.20 -20.27
CA LYS A 175 11.41 -59.64 -18.89
C LYS A 175 12.62 -60.31 -18.26
N ASN A 176 12.96 -59.98 -17.00
CA ASN A 176 13.11 -60.97 -15.90
C ASN A 176 13.63 -60.39 -14.56
N ALA A 177 13.03 -60.90 -13.48
CA ALA A 177 13.63 -61.24 -12.17
C ALA A 177 14.67 -60.31 -11.48
N SER A 178 14.17 -59.51 -10.53
CA SER A 178 14.55 -59.48 -9.08
C SER A 178 16.01 -59.74 -8.62
N ALA A 179 16.59 -58.78 -7.89
CA ALA A 179 16.98 -58.89 -6.46
C ALA A 179 17.71 -57.62 -5.90
N PHE A 180 17.35 -57.19 -4.67
CA PHE A 180 18.21 -56.78 -3.51
C PHE A 180 19.64 -56.19 -3.73
N THR A 181 20.16 -55.15 -3.03
CA THR A 181 19.67 -54.22 -1.96
C THR A 181 20.61 -52.99 -1.86
N GLU A 182 20.19 -51.93 -1.13
CA GLU A 182 21.02 -50.91 -0.43
C GLU A 182 21.86 -49.89 -1.26
N ALA A 183 22.06 -48.62 -0.86
CA ALA A 183 21.81 -47.97 0.44
C ALA A 183 21.29 -46.50 0.37
N GLN A 184 20.37 -46.17 1.28
CA GLN A 184 20.22 -44.93 2.07
C GLN A 184 20.30 -43.55 1.36
N HIS A 185 19.16 -42.95 1.01
CA HIS A 185 18.50 -41.91 1.84
C HIS A 185 18.24 -42.24 3.33
N ILE A 186 18.29 -41.19 4.19
CA ILE A 186 17.50 -41.09 5.44
C ILE A 186 16.84 -39.71 5.52
N HIS A 187 15.63 -39.65 6.10
CA HIS A 187 14.76 -38.48 6.25
C HIS A 187 14.84 -37.78 7.63
N GLY A 188 14.34 -36.54 7.67
CA GLY A 188 13.54 -36.00 8.77
C GLY A 188 12.65 -34.88 8.20
N HIS A 189 11.39 -35.12 7.84
CA HIS A 189 10.17 -35.33 8.65
C HIS A 189 9.33 -34.04 8.82
N LEU A 190 8.08 -34.13 8.35
CA LEU A 190 6.99 -33.17 8.46
C LEU A 190 5.72 -33.98 8.80
N ALA A 191 4.82 -33.44 9.63
CA ALA A 191 3.46 -33.95 9.84
C ALA A 191 2.50 -32.74 9.69
N GLN A 192 1.54 -32.69 8.76
CA GLN A 192 0.38 -33.55 8.45
C GLN A 192 -0.82 -33.37 9.40
N GLU A 193 -1.82 -32.64 8.91
CA GLU A 193 -3.24 -32.82 9.23
C GLU A 193 -3.86 -33.91 8.34
N GLY A 194 -5.05 -34.39 8.72
CA GLY A 194 -5.91 -35.17 7.84
C GLY A 194 -7.34 -35.28 8.37
N GLU A 195 -8.32 -34.82 7.57
CA GLU A 195 -9.73 -35.19 7.73
C GLU A 195 -10.22 -36.04 6.54
N ALA A 196 -11.18 -36.92 6.82
CA ALA A 196 -11.68 -37.93 5.88
C ALA A 196 -12.94 -37.47 5.13
N LYS A 197 -13.26 -38.15 4.01
CA LYS A 197 -14.53 -37.96 3.29
C LYS A 197 -15.53 -39.09 3.56
N LEU A 198 -16.80 -38.67 3.68
CA LEU A 198 -18.02 -39.45 3.90
C LEU A 198 -18.15 -40.78 3.12
N ARG A 199 -18.84 -41.73 3.74
CA ARG A 199 -19.85 -42.59 3.09
C ARG A 199 -21.18 -42.49 3.82
N LEU A 200 -22.28 -42.71 3.08
CA LEU A 200 -23.65 -42.57 3.58
C LEU A 200 -24.07 -43.75 4.47
N GLY A 201 -25.04 -43.53 5.37
CA GLY A 201 -25.45 -44.49 6.41
C GLY A 201 -26.77 -45.23 6.14
N GLY A 202 -27.26 -45.95 7.15
CA GLY A 202 -28.54 -46.65 7.12
C GLY A 202 -28.84 -47.47 8.38
N ALA A 203 -29.74 -46.95 9.23
CA ALA A 203 -30.62 -47.62 10.22
C ALA A 203 -30.03 -48.58 11.29
N ALA A 204 -30.22 -48.25 12.58
CA ALA A 204 -31.23 -48.90 13.45
C ALA A 204 -30.97 -48.65 14.96
N GLU A 205 -31.93 -48.04 15.65
CA GLU A 205 -32.31 -48.36 17.04
C GLU A 205 -33.35 -49.51 17.01
N PRO A 206 -33.69 -50.23 18.10
CA PRO A 206 -33.44 -49.93 19.52
C PRO A 206 -32.88 -51.10 20.37
N GLU A 207 -32.94 -50.91 21.69
CA GLU A 207 -32.44 -51.76 22.79
C GLU A 207 -33.07 -53.17 22.89
N ILE A 208 -32.36 -54.11 23.53
CA ILE A 208 -32.76 -54.70 24.84
C ILE A 208 -31.60 -55.55 25.44
N GLU A 209 -31.12 -55.10 26.59
CA GLU A 209 -30.76 -55.84 27.81
C GLU A 209 -30.46 -57.37 27.76
N THR A 210 -29.25 -57.76 28.18
CA THR A 210 -28.96 -58.39 29.50
C THR A 210 -27.55 -59.02 29.53
N GLY A 211 -26.81 -58.87 30.64
CA GLY A 211 -25.50 -59.56 30.76
C GLY A 211 -24.53 -59.03 31.82
N LEU A 212 -24.90 -59.13 33.10
CA LEU A 212 -24.00 -59.26 34.27
C LEU A 212 -22.62 -58.59 34.21
N ALA A 213 -22.50 -57.40 34.81
CA ALA A 213 -21.21 -56.82 35.17
C ALA A 213 -20.52 -57.69 36.25
N ALA A 214 -19.48 -58.43 35.83
CA ALA A 214 -18.44 -58.93 36.72
C ALA A 214 -17.19 -58.04 36.52
N SER A 215 -16.61 -57.55 37.61
CA SER A 215 -15.49 -56.63 37.55
C SER A 215 -14.17 -57.36 37.28
N ASP A 216 -13.52 -57.06 36.17
CA ASP A 216 -12.07 -57.14 36.08
C ASP A 216 -11.52 -55.71 35.99
N ALA A 217 -10.66 -55.36 36.94
CA ALA A 217 -10.13 -54.02 37.09
C ALA A 217 -8.99 -53.77 36.09
N GLU A 218 -9.29 -53.08 35.00
CA GLU A 218 -8.27 -52.57 34.09
C GLU A 218 -7.53 -51.39 34.76
N THR A 219 -6.41 -51.70 35.43
CA THR A 219 -5.60 -50.72 36.17
C THR A 219 -4.84 -49.81 35.21
N ASP A 220 -5.41 -48.65 34.88
CA ASP A 220 -4.76 -47.59 34.11
C ASP A 220 -3.48 -47.09 34.83
N PRO A 221 -2.27 -47.29 34.26
CA PRO A 221 -1.02 -46.91 34.89
C PRO A 221 -0.74 -45.42 34.67
N LYS A 222 -1.41 -44.56 35.45
CA LYS A 222 -0.94 -43.19 35.67
C LYS A 222 0.51 -43.25 36.14
N LYS A 223 1.45 -42.85 35.25
CA LYS A 223 2.88 -42.81 35.55
C LYS A 223 3.13 -41.86 36.72
N ASN A 224 3.30 -42.40 37.92
CA ASN A 224 4.00 -41.71 38.99
C ASN A 224 5.43 -41.43 38.49
N LYS A 225 5.66 -40.20 38.01
CA LYS A 225 7.01 -39.70 37.76
C LYS A 225 7.74 -39.77 39.12
N LYS A 226 8.89 -40.44 39.15
CA LYS A 226 9.62 -40.66 40.39
C LYS A 226 10.10 -39.31 40.92
N VAL A 227 9.79 -39.03 42.18
CA VAL A 227 10.35 -37.88 42.91
C VAL A 227 11.77 -38.24 43.34
N PHE A 228 12.75 -37.45 42.90
CA PHE A 228 14.13 -37.54 43.36
C PHE A 228 14.40 -36.39 44.32
N VAL A 229 15.02 -36.69 45.47
CA VAL A 229 15.42 -35.69 46.47
C VAL A 229 16.91 -35.85 46.76
N ALA A 230 17.66 -34.76 46.69
CA ALA A 230 19.09 -34.68 47.01
C ALA A 230 19.35 -33.53 47.99
N ALA A 231 20.33 -33.69 48.89
CA ALA A 231 20.78 -32.66 49.83
C ALA A 231 22.11 -33.07 50.47
N ASP A 232 22.76 -32.11 51.14
CA ASP A 232 23.91 -32.36 52.02
C ASP A 232 23.54 -33.26 53.21
N ARG A 233 22.30 -33.17 53.70
CA ARG A 233 21.73 -34.07 54.71
C ARG A 233 20.26 -34.37 54.43
N LEU A 234 19.92 -35.66 54.40
CA LEU A 234 18.54 -36.17 54.40
C LEU A 234 18.23 -36.81 55.75
N GLN A 235 17.09 -36.48 56.36
CA GLN A 235 16.58 -37.07 57.60
C GLN A 235 15.06 -37.22 57.51
N GLY A 236 14.46 -38.20 58.19
CA GLY A 236 13.00 -38.38 58.18
C GLY A 236 12.55 -39.84 58.28
N HIS A 237 11.27 -40.06 58.03
CA HIS A 237 10.61 -41.37 58.08
C HIS A 237 10.11 -41.75 56.69
N SER A 238 10.72 -42.78 56.10
CA SER A 238 10.30 -43.35 54.82
C SER A 238 8.81 -43.72 54.83
N GLY A 239 8.07 -43.34 53.79
CA GLY A 239 6.62 -43.48 53.71
C GLY A 239 5.81 -42.40 54.44
N LYS A 240 6.45 -41.39 55.05
CA LYS A 240 5.78 -40.24 55.68
C LYS A 240 6.40 -38.90 55.31
N GLU A 241 7.62 -38.64 55.76
CA GLU A 241 8.26 -37.33 55.57
C GLU A 241 9.76 -37.47 55.32
N ILE A 242 10.27 -36.72 54.35
CA ILE A 242 11.70 -36.51 54.11
C ILE A 242 11.99 -35.03 54.36
N GLU A 243 13.00 -34.75 55.18
CA GLU A 243 13.57 -33.42 55.38
C GLU A 243 14.99 -33.39 54.79
N ALA A 244 15.17 -32.47 53.85
CA ALA A 244 16.38 -32.21 53.09
C ALA A 244 16.99 -30.87 53.55
N ILE A 245 18.26 -30.88 53.94
CA ILE A 245 18.95 -29.74 54.57
C ILE A 245 20.31 -29.54 53.91
N GLY A 246 20.58 -28.31 53.46
CA GLY A 246 21.78 -27.94 52.73
C GLY A 246 21.67 -28.35 51.26
N ARG A 247 21.60 -27.36 50.35
CA ARG A 247 21.43 -27.56 48.90
C ARG A 247 20.36 -28.61 48.59
N ALA A 248 19.18 -28.43 49.17
CA ALA A 248 18.06 -29.33 49.00
C ALA A 248 17.50 -29.16 47.58
N GLU A 249 17.50 -30.23 46.81
CA GLU A 249 16.99 -30.29 45.44
C GLU A 249 15.92 -31.39 45.35
N LEU A 250 14.78 -31.07 44.74
CA LEU A 250 13.71 -32.01 44.44
C LEU A 250 13.39 -31.91 42.96
N SER A 251 13.38 -33.04 42.25
CA SER A 251 12.90 -33.11 40.87
C SER A 251 11.76 -34.11 40.70
N ASN A 252 10.73 -33.69 39.97
CA ASN A 252 9.58 -34.50 39.61
C ASN A 252 9.25 -34.28 38.12
N GLY A 253 9.91 -35.06 37.26
CA GLY A 253 9.79 -34.91 35.81
C GLY A 253 10.37 -33.59 35.31
N ASP A 254 9.48 -32.68 34.91
CA ASP A 254 9.79 -31.39 34.29
C ASP A 254 9.75 -30.23 35.30
N GLN A 255 9.54 -30.55 36.58
CA GLN A 255 9.62 -29.64 37.72
C GLN A 255 10.90 -29.88 38.50
N PHE A 256 11.64 -28.81 38.76
CA PHE A 256 12.81 -28.78 39.63
C PHE A 256 12.62 -27.70 40.70
N ILE A 257 12.84 -28.06 41.97
CA ILE A 257 12.73 -27.17 43.12
C ILE A 257 14.05 -27.25 43.87
N SER A 258 14.70 -26.13 44.16
CA SER A 258 15.86 -26.07 45.06
C SER A 258 15.67 -25.05 46.19
N ALA A 259 16.29 -25.31 47.36
CA ALA A 259 16.22 -24.46 48.55
C ALA A 259 17.34 -24.80 49.56
N GLU A 260 17.46 -24.01 50.62
CA GLU A 260 18.35 -24.30 51.76
C GLU A 260 17.81 -25.43 52.65
N ARG A 261 16.50 -25.46 52.85
CA ARG A 261 15.77 -26.50 53.59
C ARG A 261 14.48 -26.84 52.87
N MET A 262 14.19 -28.13 52.74
CA MET A 262 12.95 -28.63 52.15
C MET A 262 12.39 -29.79 52.96
N LYS A 263 11.08 -29.83 53.13
CA LYS A 263 10.35 -30.92 53.77
C LYS A 263 9.29 -31.44 52.81
N TYR A 264 9.37 -32.71 52.46
CA TYR A 264 8.45 -33.39 51.55
C TYR A 264 7.65 -34.46 52.30
N HIS A 265 6.33 -34.30 52.30
CA HIS A 265 5.34 -35.21 52.87
C HIS A 265 4.89 -36.21 51.78
N GLN A 266 5.29 -37.47 51.93
CA GLN A 266 5.00 -38.54 50.97
C GLN A 266 3.56 -39.04 51.02
N ASP A 267 2.86 -38.77 52.12
CA ASP A 267 1.47 -39.16 52.34
C ASP A 267 0.46 -38.18 51.73
N THR A 268 0.83 -36.90 51.59
CA THR A 268 0.00 -35.85 50.97
C THR A 268 0.54 -35.28 49.66
N ASP A 269 1.77 -35.64 49.29
CA ASP A 269 2.57 -35.04 48.20
C ASP A 269 2.92 -33.54 48.38
N ASP A 270 2.86 -33.03 49.61
CA ASP A 270 3.20 -31.63 49.93
C ASP A 270 4.72 -31.42 50.13
N ALA A 271 5.30 -30.51 49.35
CA ALA A 271 6.65 -30.00 49.54
C ALA A 271 6.62 -28.58 50.14
N GLU A 272 7.19 -28.41 51.33
CA GLU A 272 7.49 -27.11 51.92
C GLU A 272 8.98 -26.80 51.74
N ALA A 273 9.33 -25.65 51.16
CA ALA A 273 10.72 -25.23 51.00
C ALA A 273 10.95 -23.83 51.59
N GLU A 274 12.09 -23.64 52.24
CA GLU A 274 12.48 -22.41 52.92
C GLU A 274 13.94 -22.06 52.65
N GLY A 275 14.21 -20.76 52.47
CA GLY A 275 15.55 -20.23 52.20
C GLY A 275 15.94 -20.39 50.73
N SER A 276 16.13 -19.25 50.05
CA SER A 276 16.60 -19.17 48.66
C SER A 276 15.89 -20.12 47.69
N VAL A 277 14.56 -20.18 47.76
CA VAL A 277 13.76 -21.16 47.00
C VAL A 277 13.74 -20.80 45.52
N ARG A 278 14.02 -21.77 44.65
CA ARG A 278 13.92 -21.64 43.19
C ARG A 278 13.10 -22.79 42.62
N VAL A 279 12.09 -22.46 41.82
CA VAL A 279 11.26 -23.41 41.07
C VAL A 279 11.49 -23.19 39.59
N GLU A 280 11.87 -24.24 38.87
CA GLU A 280 11.93 -24.27 37.41
C GLU A 280 10.88 -25.25 36.88
N GLN A 281 10.01 -24.81 35.98
CA GLN A 281 9.06 -25.69 35.30
C GLN A 281 8.72 -25.17 33.90
N HIS A 282 8.74 -26.05 32.90
CA HIS A 282 8.48 -25.72 31.48
C HIS A 282 9.36 -24.57 30.89
N GLY A 283 10.43 -24.18 31.60
CA GLY A 283 11.32 -23.06 31.25
C GLY A 283 11.00 -21.74 31.95
N ASP A 284 9.91 -21.65 32.71
CA ASP A 284 9.69 -20.58 33.69
C ASP A 284 10.64 -20.75 34.87
N ILE A 285 11.13 -19.63 35.42
CA ILE A 285 11.97 -19.60 36.63
C ILE A 285 11.30 -18.70 37.67
N LEU A 286 11.03 -19.23 38.86
CA LEU A 286 10.37 -18.55 39.96
C LEU A 286 11.24 -18.65 41.23
N GLU A 287 11.73 -17.53 41.75
CA GLU A 287 12.63 -17.48 42.91
C GLU A 287 11.94 -16.74 44.07
N GLY A 288 11.98 -17.24 45.30
CA GLY A 288 11.27 -16.65 46.45
C GLY A 288 11.74 -17.14 47.82
N SER A 289 11.09 -16.67 48.88
CA SER A 289 11.55 -16.90 50.26
C SER A 289 11.02 -18.18 50.91
N LYS A 290 9.76 -18.56 50.59
CA LYS A 290 9.10 -19.77 51.10
C LYS A 290 8.11 -20.31 50.08
N LEU A 291 8.13 -21.62 49.86
CA LEU A 291 7.20 -22.36 49.01
C LEU A 291 6.40 -23.37 49.85
N LYS A 292 5.12 -23.51 49.53
CA LYS A 292 4.30 -24.70 49.85
C LYS A 292 3.70 -25.17 48.54
N PHE A 293 4.00 -26.38 48.09
CA PHE A 293 3.60 -26.88 46.78
C PHE A 293 3.24 -28.36 46.84
N ASN A 294 2.04 -28.70 46.40
CA ASN A 294 1.57 -30.07 46.28
C ASN A 294 1.94 -30.62 44.90
N LEU A 295 2.78 -31.66 44.86
CA LEU A 295 3.31 -32.22 43.61
C LEU A 295 2.24 -32.95 42.79
N ALA A 296 1.22 -33.51 43.43
CA ALA A 296 0.17 -34.27 42.77
C ALA A 296 -0.89 -33.37 42.11
N SER A 297 -1.38 -32.35 42.82
CA SER A 297 -2.35 -31.38 42.28
C SER A 297 -1.72 -30.22 41.51
N LYS A 298 -0.40 -30.03 41.63
CA LYS A 298 0.36 -28.87 41.11
C LYS A 298 -0.17 -27.53 41.64
N THR A 299 -0.74 -27.52 42.85
CA THR A 299 -1.24 -26.32 43.53
C THR A 299 -0.33 -25.89 44.68
N GLY A 300 -0.38 -24.62 45.07
CA GLY A 300 0.49 -24.11 46.13
C GLY A 300 0.63 -22.60 46.17
N GLN A 301 1.61 -22.14 46.94
CA GLN A 301 1.98 -20.74 47.09
C GLN A 301 3.49 -20.54 47.21
N LEU A 302 4.02 -19.50 46.55
CA LEU A 302 5.38 -18.99 46.68
C LEU A 302 5.33 -17.55 47.22
N SER A 303 6.01 -17.30 48.33
CA SER A 303 6.11 -15.99 48.97
C SER A 303 7.22 -15.13 48.36
N GLN A 304 6.91 -13.85 48.16
CA GLN A 304 7.81 -12.83 47.59
C GLN A 304 8.53 -13.25 46.29
N PRO A 305 7.82 -13.79 45.29
CA PRO A 305 8.44 -14.30 44.07
C PRO A 305 9.03 -13.17 43.21
N ASN A 306 10.28 -13.35 42.80
CA ASN A 306 10.86 -12.83 41.58
C ASN A 306 10.65 -13.87 40.47
N TYR A 307 9.99 -13.50 39.37
CA TYR A 307 9.57 -14.45 38.36
C TYR A 307 10.05 -14.06 36.96
N ARG A 308 10.37 -15.06 36.14
CA ARG A 308 10.68 -14.93 34.72
C ARG A 308 9.95 -16.01 33.94
N LEU A 309 9.00 -15.60 33.11
CA LEU A 309 8.16 -16.50 32.31
C LEU A 309 8.69 -16.59 30.88
N LYS A 310 8.90 -17.81 30.39
CA LYS A 310 9.49 -18.07 29.08
C LYS A 310 8.50 -17.72 27.96
N ASP A 311 7.30 -18.28 28.01
CA ASP A 311 6.31 -18.14 26.93
C ASP A 311 5.79 -16.70 26.77
N ALA A 312 5.77 -15.94 27.87
CA ALA A 312 5.36 -14.54 27.88
C ALA A 312 6.50 -13.55 27.60
N SER A 313 7.76 -14.03 27.50
CA SER A 313 8.97 -13.21 27.45
C SER A 313 8.96 -12.07 28.48
N SER A 314 8.54 -12.38 29.71
CA SER A 314 8.20 -11.39 30.74
C SER A 314 8.83 -11.71 32.09
N ARG A 315 8.95 -10.70 32.93
CA ARG A 315 9.42 -10.83 34.31
C ARG A 315 8.68 -9.89 35.25
N GLY A 316 8.85 -10.11 36.55
CA GLY A 316 8.35 -9.21 37.58
C GLY A 316 8.56 -9.72 38.99
N TYR A 317 7.95 -9.01 39.93
CA TYR A 317 7.92 -9.36 41.35
C TYR A 317 6.46 -9.45 41.81
N ALA A 318 6.16 -10.22 42.85
CA ALA A 318 4.87 -10.17 43.53
C ALA A 318 5.02 -10.33 45.05
N GLU A 319 3.96 -10.07 45.80
CA GLU A 319 3.91 -10.40 47.24
C GLU A 319 3.70 -11.90 47.45
N THR A 320 2.82 -12.49 46.64
CA THR A 320 2.50 -13.92 46.63
C THR A 320 2.19 -14.37 45.20
N LEU A 321 2.72 -15.52 44.78
CA LEU A 321 2.26 -16.27 43.60
C LEU A 321 1.55 -17.53 44.09
N LEU A 322 0.33 -17.73 43.61
CA LEU A 322 -0.47 -18.93 43.82
C LEU A 322 -0.40 -19.78 42.56
N PHE A 323 -0.15 -21.07 42.73
CA PHE A 323 -0.33 -22.07 41.70
C PHE A 323 -1.78 -22.57 41.83
N GLU A 324 -2.65 -22.15 40.91
CA GLU A 324 -4.08 -22.51 40.90
C GLU A 324 -4.35 -23.83 40.11
N GLY A 325 -3.29 -24.50 39.64
CA GLY A 325 -3.31 -25.79 38.94
C GLY A 325 -2.19 -25.89 37.89
N GLU A 326 -2.20 -26.96 37.10
CA GLU A 326 -1.34 -27.06 35.90
C GLU A 326 -1.57 -25.86 34.99
N ASN A 327 -0.50 -25.22 34.52
CA ASN A 327 -0.52 -24.04 33.66
C ASN A 327 -1.22 -22.78 34.20
N HIS A 328 -1.65 -22.73 35.47
CA HIS A 328 -2.42 -21.61 36.02
C HIS A 328 -1.68 -20.89 37.16
N TYR A 329 -1.27 -19.65 36.90
CA TYR A 329 -0.64 -18.77 37.90
C TYR A 329 -1.55 -17.62 38.30
N ARG A 330 -1.52 -17.27 39.59
CA ARG A 330 -2.16 -16.05 40.10
C ARG A 330 -1.23 -15.30 41.04
N LEU A 331 -0.85 -14.08 40.64
CA LEU A 331 0.07 -13.23 41.37
C LEU A 331 -0.68 -12.07 42.05
N GLN A 332 -0.39 -11.83 43.32
CA GLN A 332 -0.99 -10.77 44.14
C GLN A 332 0.01 -9.63 44.37
N LYS A 333 -0.45 -8.38 44.22
CA LYS A 333 0.37 -7.15 44.21
C LYS A 333 1.63 -7.30 43.33
N ALA A 334 1.42 -7.68 42.08
CA ALA A 334 2.49 -8.01 41.15
C ALA A 334 2.97 -6.80 40.33
N THR A 335 4.18 -6.91 39.80
CA THR A 335 4.68 -6.12 38.68
C THR A 335 4.85 -7.00 37.44
N TYR A 336 4.72 -6.44 36.23
CA TYR A 336 4.90 -7.16 34.96
C TYR A 336 5.61 -6.27 33.93
N THR A 337 6.66 -6.78 33.28
CA THR A 337 7.37 -6.11 32.18
C THR A 337 7.98 -7.12 31.20
N THR A 338 8.14 -6.72 29.93
CA THR A 338 8.95 -7.44 28.92
C THR A 338 10.37 -6.86 28.79
N CYS A 339 10.71 -5.84 29.60
CA CYS A 339 12.06 -5.28 29.63
C CYS A 339 13.10 -6.28 30.19
N PRO A 340 14.34 -6.29 29.66
CA PRO A 340 15.39 -7.18 30.12
C PRO A 340 15.75 -6.91 31.58
N ALA A 341 16.48 -7.83 32.21
CA ALA A 341 16.94 -7.64 33.58
C ALA A 341 17.84 -6.40 33.68
N GLY A 342 17.60 -5.56 34.69
CA GLY A 342 18.30 -4.28 34.91
C GLY A 342 17.61 -3.05 34.29
N ASP A 343 16.64 -3.23 33.39
CA ASP A 343 15.91 -2.14 32.72
C ASP A 343 14.42 -2.19 33.12
N ASN A 344 13.93 -1.19 33.85
CA ASN A 344 12.52 -1.08 34.24
C ASN A 344 11.83 0.13 33.57
N ASP A 345 12.26 0.52 32.37
CA ASP A 345 11.73 1.70 31.66
C ASP A 345 10.21 1.68 31.49
N TRP A 346 9.59 0.49 31.46
CA TRP A 346 8.16 0.36 31.72
C TRP A 346 7.82 -0.89 32.52
N PHE A 347 6.75 -0.79 33.32
CA PHE A 347 6.14 -1.92 34.00
C PHE A 347 4.68 -1.65 34.36
N LEU A 348 3.88 -2.71 34.44
CA LEU A 348 2.56 -2.69 35.04
C LEU A 348 2.69 -2.94 36.54
N GLN A 349 1.96 -2.20 37.37
CA GLN A 349 1.65 -2.56 38.76
C GLN A 349 0.20 -3.02 38.82
N VAL A 350 -0.07 -4.19 39.41
CA VAL A 350 -1.39 -4.85 39.36
C VAL A 350 -1.72 -5.50 40.71
N THR A 351 -2.97 -5.38 41.17
CA THR A 351 -3.35 -5.95 42.48
C THR A 351 -3.57 -7.47 42.42
N ASP A 352 -4.13 -7.95 41.30
CA ASP A 352 -4.45 -9.37 41.05
C ASP A 352 -4.16 -9.62 39.56
N LEU A 353 -3.23 -10.54 39.26
CA LEU A 353 -2.85 -10.95 37.91
C LEU A 353 -3.02 -12.46 37.78
N LYS A 354 -3.92 -12.88 36.88
CA LYS A 354 -4.11 -14.28 36.50
C LYS A 354 -3.47 -14.52 35.14
N LEU A 355 -2.66 -15.56 35.04
CA LEU A 355 -2.04 -16.04 33.80
C LEU A 355 -2.48 -17.49 33.60
N ASP A 356 -3.18 -17.73 32.50
CA ASP A 356 -3.55 -19.06 32.00
C ASP A 356 -2.59 -19.39 30.85
N ASN A 357 -1.72 -20.37 31.06
CA ASN A 357 -0.69 -20.78 30.11
C ASN A 357 -1.15 -21.86 29.13
N GLU A 358 -2.39 -22.35 29.23
CA GLU A 358 -3.00 -23.21 28.20
C GLU A 358 -3.53 -22.33 27.07
N THR A 359 -4.33 -21.33 27.43
CA THR A 359 -4.89 -20.39 26.45
C THR A 359 -3.99 -19.18 26.19
N LYS A 360 -2.87 -19.06 26.92
CA LYS A 360 -1.86 -17.97 26.85
C LYS A 360 -2.45 -16.58 27.15
N LYS A 361 -3.28 -16.52 28.19
CA LYS A 361 -4.16 -15.39 28.53
C LYS A 361 -3.78 -14.76 29.86
N GLY A 362 -3.43 -13.47 29.83
CA GLY A 362 -3.35 -12.62 31.01
C GLY A 362 -4.67 -11.90 31.30
N THR A 363 -5.02 -11.79 32.59
CA THR A 363 -6.10 -10.95 33.12
C THR A 363 -5.61 -10.25 34.39
N ALA A 364 -5.68 -8.93 34.43
CA ALA A 364 -5.16 -8.11 35.52
C ALA A 364 -6.22 -7.13 36.06
N LYS A 365 -6.19 -6.85 37.37
CA LYS A 365 -7.06 -5.88 38.05
C LYS A 365 -6.27 -4.73 38.66
N MET A 366 -6.89 -3.55 38.68
CA MET A 366 -6.32 -2.29 39.17
C MET A 366 -4.94 -2.02 38.57
N VAL A 367 -4.88 -2.05 37.24
CA VAL A 367 -3.65 -1.95 36.47
C VAL A 367 -3.20 -0.50 36.39
N LYS A 368 -1.98 -0.24 36.83
CA LYS A 368 -1.27 1.03 36.69
C LYS A 368 -0.03 0.81 35.83
N LEU A 369 -0.02 1.36 34.62
CA LEU A 369 1.13 1.34 33.72
C LEU A 369 2.04 2.52 34.06
N THR A 370 3.26 2.21 34.45
CA THR A 370 4.33 3.17 34.72
C THR A 370 5.34 3.13 33.58
N PHE A 371 5.76 4.29 33.10
CA PHE A 371 6.79 4.49 32.08
C PHE A 371 7.78 5.54 32.59
N LEU A 372 9.07 5.19 32.67
CA LEU A 372 10.14 6.01 33.27
C LEU A 372 9.72 6.61 34.64
N ASP A 373 9.26 5.73 35.54
CA ASP A 373 8.69 6.05 36.86
C ASP A 373 7.43 6.94 36.89
N VAL A 374 6.94 7.40 35.74
CA VAL A 374 5.70 8.19 35.61
C VAL A 374 4.50 7.28 35.32
N PRO A 375 3.41 7.30 36.10
CA PRO A 375 2.19 6.58 35.76
C PRO A 375 1.45 7.25 34.60
N ILE A 376 1.36 6.56 33.46
CA ILE A 376 0.77 7.10 32.22
C ILE A 376 -0.64 6.58 31.93
N LEU A 377 -1.04 5.44 32.50
CA LEU A 377 -2.36 4.85 32.32
C LEU A 377 -2.80 4.09 33.57
N TYR A 378 -4.07 4.21 33.93
CA TYR A 378 -4.72 3.39 34.93
C TYR A 378 -5.99 2.77 34.32
N THR A 379 -6.22 1.49 34.57
CA THR A 379 -7.49 0.82 34.26
C THR A 379 -7.91 -0.12 35.40
N PRO A 380 -9.19 -0.12 35.82
CA PRO A 380 -9.69 -1.07 36.82
C PRO A 380 -9.50 -2.53 36.43
N TRP A 381 -9.44 -2.84 35.13
CA TRP A 381 -9.29 -4.18 34.59
C TRP A 381 -8.61 -4.14 33.21
N MET A 382 -7.78 -5.14 32.92
CA MET A 382 -7.15 -5.34 31.62
C MET A 382 -7.05 -6.83 31.32
N ASN A 383 -7.31 -7.23 30.08
CA ASN A 383 -6.94 -8.53 29.57
C ASN A 383 -5.92 -8.37 28.45
N PHE A 384 -4.94 -9.28 28.40
CA PHE A 384 -3.90 -9.26 27.37
C PHE A 384 -3.55 -10.68 26.92
N SER A 385 -3.01 -10.80 25.73
CA SER A 385 -2.50 -12.05 25.17
C SER A 385 -0.98 -11.95 25.12
N TYR A 386 -0.28 -12.91 25.71
CA TYR A 386 1.19 -12.91 25.70
C TYR A 386 1.78 -13.89 24.66
N SER A 387 0.92 -14.56 23.88
CA SER A 387 1.27 -15.34 22.68
C SER A 387 0.94 -14.64 21.37
N GLY A 388 0.40 -13.41 21.41
CA GLY A 388 -0.11 -12.70 20.23
C GLY A 388 -1.47 -13.18 19.71
N GLN A 389 -2.11 -14.18 20.34
CA GLN A 389 -3.47 -14.61 19.96
C GLN A 389 -4.52 -13.48 20.10
N ARG A 390 -5.50 -13.46 19.19
CA ARG A 390 -6.59 -12.47 19.13
C ARG A 390 -7.45 -12.48 20.41
N LYS A 391 -7.76 -11.30 20.94
CA LYS A 391 -8.62 -11.12 22.14
C LYS A 391 -9.46 -9.86 22.06
N SER A 392 -10.72 -9.95 22.50
CA SER A 392 -11.56 -8.78 22.77
C SER A 392 -11.00 -7.95 23.92
N GLY A 393 -10.99 -6.63 23.81
CA GLY A 393 -10.47 -5.71 24.83
C GLY A 393 -10.32 -4.28 24.31
N LEU A 394 -10.02 -3.35 25.22
CA LEU A 394 -9.60 -2.00 24.83
C LEU A 394 -8.21 -2.07 24.19
N LEU A 395 -8.09 -1.51 22.99
CA LEU A 395 -6.81 -1.24 22.38
C LEU A 395 -6.22 0.05 22.97
N ALA A 396 -4.94 0.28 22.69
CA ALA A 396 -4.29 1.53 23.06
C ALA A 396 -5.02 2.75 22.47
N PRO A 397 -5.24 3.82 23.25
CA PRO A 397 -5.81 5.04 22.72
C PRO A 397 -4.83 5.70 21.75
N LEU A 398 -5.35 6.15 20.62
CA LEU A 398 -4.63 6.95 19.64
C LEU A 398 -4.90 8.42 19.95
N TYR A 399 -3.88 9.27 20.00
CA TYR A 399 -4.04 10.72 20.09
C TYR A 399 -3.27 11.39 18.95
N GLY A 400 -3.76 12.53 18.47
CA GLY A 400 -3.10 13.30 17.42
C GLY A 400 -3.56 14.75 17.39
N TYR A 401 -2.94 15.54 16.51
CA TYR A 401 -3.36 16.92 16.27
C TYR A 401 -3.39 17.24 14.77
N ASN A 402 -4.50 17.84 14.33
CA ASN A 402 -4.69 18.32 12.96
C ASN A 402 -5.42 19.66 13.01
N ALA A 403 -5.00 20.63 12.19
CA ALA A 403 -5.62 21.96 12.12
C ALA A 403 -7.15 21.95 11.90
N ARG A 404 -7.72 20.89 11.29
CA ARG A 404 -9.17 20.78 10.98
C ARG A 404 -10.02 20.07 12.03
N THR A 405 -9.46 19.09 12.74
CA THR A 405 -10.17 18.34 13.79
C THR A 405 -9.81 18.81 15.20
N GLY A 406 -8.69 19.52 15.36
CA GLY A 406 -8.16 19.97 16.64
C GLY A 406 -7.28 18.90 17.29
N VAL A 407 -7.41 18.77 18.60
CA VAL A 407 -6.90 17.60 19.34
C VAL A 407 -7.85 16.45 19.07
N ASP A 408 -7.29 15.31 18.67
CA ASP A 408 -8.00 14.10 18.25
C ASP A 408 -7.63 12.98 19.22
N VAL A 409 -8.61 12.31 19.81
CA VAL A 409 -8.41 11.17 20.72
C VAL A 409 -9.37 10.05 20.32
N THR A 410 -8.83 8.92 19.87
CA THR A 410 -9.58 7.72 19.50
C THR A 410 -9.37 6.63 20.54
N VAL A 411 -10.45 6.10 21.10
CA VAL A 411 -10.45 4.96 22.02
C VAL A 411 -11.06 3.75 21.30
N PRO A 412 -10.25 2.78 20.84
CA PRO A 412 -10.74 1.60 20.13
C PRO A 412 -11.04 0.45 21.10
N PHE A 413 -12.20 -0.18 20.95
CA PHE A 413 -12.52 -1.48 21.55
C PHE A 413 -12.52 -2.55 20.46
N TYR A 414 -11.61 -3.51 20.55
CA TYR A 414 -11.58 -4.67 19.67
C TYR A 414 -12.45 -5.78 20.25
N TRP A 415 -13.21 -6.45 19.40
CA TRP A 415 -14.11 -7.54 19.74
C TRP A 415 -13.79 -8.73 18.82
N ASN A 416 -13.07 -9.71 19.37
CA ASN A 416 -12.89 -11.01 18.74
C ASN A 416 -14.18 -11.82 18.98
N ILE A 417 -15.04 -11.92 17.97
CA ILE A 417 -16.35 -12.55 18.10
C ILE A 417 -16.23 -14.06 17.83
N ALA A 418 -15.51 -14.41 16.76
CA ALA A 418 -15.15 -15.79 16.41
C ALA A 418 -13.81 -15.80 15.64
N PRO A 419 -13.14 -16.96 15.47
CA PRO A 419 -11.86 -17.02 14.74
C PRO A 419 -11.90 -16.43 13.32
N ASN A 420 -13.06 -16.53 12.67
CA ASN A 420 -13.34 -16.08 11.31
C ASN A 420 -14.01 -14.69 11.19
N TYR A 421 -14.36 -14.00 12.29
CA TYR A 421 -14.87 -12.63 12.21
C TYR A 421 -14.70 -11.80 13.50
N ASP A 422 -14.39 -10.52 13.33
CA ASP A 422 -14.14 -9.58 14.40
C ASP A 422 -14.71 -8.18 14.11
N ALA A 423 -14.80 -7.36 15.16
CA ALA A 423 -15.19 -5.96 15.07
C ALA A 423 -14.24 -5.05 15.85
N THR A 424 -14.09 -3.81 15.42
CA THR A 424 -13.43 -2.74 16.20
C THR A 424 -14.38 -1.54 16.28
N LEU A 425 -14.82 -1.22 17.48
CA LEU A 425 -15.73 -0.11 17.77
C LEU A 425 -14.91 1.02 18.39
N SER A 426 -14.81 2.17 17.74
CA SER A 426 -13.92 3.26 18.18
C SER A 426 -14.68 4.55 18.41
N ALA A 427 -14.53 5.12 19.62
CA ALA A 427 -15.01 6.47 19.91
C ALA A 427 -13.88 7.48 19.64
N ARG A 428 -14.07 8.37 18.66
CA ARG A 428 -13.10 9.39 18.24
C ARG A 428 -13.60 10.78 18.62
N LEU A 429 -12.97 11.37 19.63
CA LEU A 429 -13.25 12.71 20.13
C LEU A 429 -12.34 13.72 19.43
N MET A 430 -12.93 14.71 18.76
CA MET A 430 -12.23 15.76 18.01
C MET A 430 -12.59 17.13 18.58
N SER A 431 -11.64 17.85 19.16
CA SER A 431 -11.93 19.07 19.93
C SER A 431 -12.56 20.21 19.13
N ARG A 432 -12.46 20.19 17.79
CA ARG A 432 -13.14 21.14 16.89
C ARG A 432 -14.36 20.57 16.17
N ARG A 433 -14.63 19.26 16.22
CA ARG A 433 -15.65 18.61 15.39
C ARG A 433 -16.70 17.81 16.17
N GLY A 434 -16.45 17.42 17.42
CA GLY A 434 -17.35 16.59 18.22
C GLY A 434 -16.88 15.14 18.31
N VAL A 435 -17.80 14.23 18.60
CA VAL A 435 -17.50 12.79 18.78
C VAL A 435 -18.03 12.00 17.59
N SER A 436 -17.15 11.28 16.90
CA SER A 436 -17.55 10.28 15.90
C SER A 436 -17.40 8.85 16.44
N PHE A 437 -18.26 7.96 15.97
CA PHE A 437 -18.17 6.53 16.16
C PHE A 437 -17.67 5.90 14.86
N ASN A 438 -16.51 5.27 14.92
CA ASN A 438 -15.80 4.67 13.80
C ASN A 438 -15.80 3.15 14.00
N ASN A 439 -16.51 2.43 13.14
CA ASN A 439 -16.77 1.00 13.30
C ASN A 439 -16.13 0.24 12.14
N GLU A 440 -15.35 -0.78 12.46
CA GLU A 440 -14.79 -1.74 11.50
C GLU A 440 -15.36 -3.12 11.83
N PHE A 441 -15.83 -3.86 10.84
CA PHE A 441 -16.22 -5.27 10.96
C PHE A 441 -15.52 -6.05 9.84
N ARG A 442 -14.89 -7.17 10.19
CA ARG A 442 -14.15 -8.00 9.23
C ARG A 442 -14.56 -9.46 9.37
N TYR A 443 -14.57 -10.16 8.24
CA TYR A 443 -14.77 -11.60 8.20
C TYR A 443 -13.83 -12.24 7.18
N MET A 444 -13.44 -13.48 7.46
CA MET A 444 -12.62 -14.31 6.60
C MET A 444 -12.95 -15.79 6.84
N ASP A 445 -13.54 -16.40 5.83
CA ASP A 445 -13.91 -17.80 5.69
C ASP A 445 -13.11 -18.42 4.54
N GLU A 446 -13.11 -19.75 4.38
CA GLU A 446 -12.40 -20.45 3.29
C GLU A 446 -12.72 -19.88 1.90
N ARG A 447 -13.95 -19.40 1.73
CA ARG A 447 -14.50 -18.95 0.45
C ARG A 447 -14.84 -17.47 0.40
N SER A 448 -14.70 -16.72 1.48
CA SER A 448 -15.06 -15.29 1.49
C SER A 448 -14.20 -14.47 2.41
N SER A 449 -13.90 -13.24 2.03
CA SER A 449 -13.31 -12.26 2.93
C SER A 449 -13.91 -10.89 2.66
N GLY A 450 -14.01 -10.08 3.70
CA GLY A 450 -14.56 -8.75 3.57
C GLY A 450 -14.39 -7.87 4.79
N THR A 451 -14.55 -6.57 4.54
CA THR A 451 -14.42 -5.50 5.52
C THR A 451 -15.55 -4.49 5.32
N LEU A 452 -16.25 -4.17 6.39
CA LEU A 452 -17.24 -3.11 6.46
C LEU A 452 -16.71 -2.02 7.40
N LEU A 453 -16.54 -0.80 6.87
CA LEU A 453 -16.25 0.40 7.64
C LEU A 453 -17.51 1.28 7.68
N GLY A 454 -17.98 1.61 8.89
CA GLY A 454 -19.10 2.50 9.13
C GLY A 454 -18.71 3.60 10.11
N ASP A 455 -18.49 4.81 9.61
CA ASP A 455 -18.25 6.00 10.44
C ASP A 455 -19.51 6.86 10.53
N ILE A 456 -19.79 7.38 11.72
CA ILE A 456 -20.82 8.40 11.92
C ILE A 456 -20.35 9.47 12.92
N LEU A 457 -20.48 10.74 12.52
CA LEU A 457 -20.35 11.93 13.35
C LEU A 457 -21.75 12.54 13.47
N PRO A 458 -22.53 12.23 14.53
CA PRO A 458 -23.93 12.64 14.63
C PRO A 458 -24.15 14.15 14.56
N ASN A 459 -23.23 14.94 15.10
CA ASN A 459 -23.26 16.40 15.09
C ASN A 459 -21.83 16.94 14.89
N ASP A 460 -21.49 17.37 13.66
CA ASP A 460 -20.25 18.09 13.38
C ASP A 460 -20.37 19.54 13.91
N LEU A 461 -19.61 19.89 14.94
CA LEU A 461 -19.65 21.19 15.61
C LEU A 461 -19.37 22.40 14.68
N VAL A 462 -18.80 22.19 13.49
CA VAL A 462 -18.52 23.25 12.51
C VAL A 462 -19.62 23.35 11.45
N THR A 463 -20.25 22.24 11.07
CA THR A 463 -21.24 22.22 9.97
C THR A 463 -22.69 22.08 10.44
N GLY A 464 -22.94 21.73 11.71
CA GLY A 464 -24.28 21.60 12.29
C GLY A 464 -25.10 20.41 11.78
N HIS A 465 -24.46 19.43 11.12
CA HIS A 465 -25.12 18.32 10.44
C HIS A 465 -24.43 16.99 10.72
N THR A 466 -25.17 15.89 10.58
CA THR A 466 -24.64 14.52 10.66
C THR A 466 -23.78 14.21 9.44
N ARG A 467 -22.56 13.72 9.67
CA ARG A 467 -21.62 13.31 8.62
C ARG A 467 -21.27 11.85 8.78
N TRP A 468 -21.10 11.12 7.68
CA TRP A 468 -20.90 9.67 7.73
C TRP A 468 -20.13 9.15 6.52
N ARG A 469 -19.51 7.98 6.69
CA ARG A 469 -18.85 7.21 5.63
C ARG A 469 -19.24 5.75 5.76
N THR A 470 -19.51 5.13 4.61
CA THR A 470 -19.54 3.68 4.49
C THR A 470 -18.53 3.24 3.43
N SER A 471 -17.81 2.17 3.73
CA SER A 471 -16.96 1.46 2.78
C SER A 471 -17.19 -0.03 3.03
N PHE A 472 -17.68 -0.75 2.03
CA PHE A 472 -17.91 -2.18 2.11
C PHE A 472 -17.17 -2.89 0.99
N PHE A 473 -16.31 -3.81 1.39
CA PHE A 473 -15.58 -4.71 0.53
C PHE A 473 -15.96 -6.17 0.84
N ASP A 474 -16.41 -6.92 -0.17
CA ASP A 474 -16.58 -8.39 -0.13
C ASP A 474 -15.86 -8.98 -1.34
N ASN A 475 -15.17 -10.09 -1.13
CA ASN A 475 -14.62 -10.93 -2.17
C ASN A 475 -14.90 -12.39 -1.83
N ARG A 476 -15.59 -13.11 -2.72
CA ARG A 476 -16.16 -14.41 -2.43
C ARG A 476 -16.08 -15.36 -3.62
N TYR A 477 -15.77 -16.62 -3.35
CA TYR A 477 -15.78 -17.72 -4.31
C TYR A 477 -17.02 -18.60 -4.05
N LEU A 478 -18.01 -18.53 -4.93
CA LEU A 478 -19.25 -19.29 -4.79
C LEU A 478 -19.10 -20.78 -5.19
N GLY A 479 -17.94 -21.16 -5.72
CA GLY A 479 -17.68 -22.51 -6.25
C GLY A 479 -17.89 -22.60 -7.76
N ASN A 480 -17.53 -23.75 -8.35
CA ASN A 480 -17.70 -24.04 -9.78
C ASN A 480 -17.11 -23.00 -10.75
N GLY A 481 -16.07 -22.27 -10.33
CA GLY A 481 -15.47 -21.19 -11.12
C GLY A 481 -16.12 -19.81 -10.96
N VAL A 482 -17.20 -19.69 -10.19
CA VAL A 482 -17.89 -18.42 -9.92
C VAL A 482 -17.25 -17.69 -8.75
N SER A 483 -16.86 -16.43 -8.96
CA SER A 483 -16.48 -15.49 -7.90
C SER A 483 -17.27 -14.19 -7.99
N THR A 484 -17.42 -13.52 -6.85
CA THR A 484 -18.05 -12.20 -6.72
C THR A 484 -17.12 -11.26 -5.98
N ARG A 485 -17.09 -9.99 -6.41
CA ARG A 485 -16.40 -8.90 -5.71
C ARG A 485 -17.34 -7.71 -5.63
N LEU A 486 -17.50 -7.14 -4.44
CA LEU A 486 -18.27 -5.93 -4.19
C LEU A 486 -17.34 -4.90 -3.53
N ASP A 487 -17.35 -3.68 -4.05
CA ASP A 487 -16.51 -2.56 -3.60
C ASP A 487 -17.38 -1.29 -3.61
N TYR A 488 -17.98 -0.97 -2.45
CA TYR A 488 -18.98 0.07 -2.31
C TYR A 488 -18.51 1.16 -1.33
N ASN A 489 -18.21 2.34 -1.86
CA ASN A 489 -17.73 3.48 -1.09
C ASN A 489 -18.70 4.66 -1.23
N ARG A 490 -19.12 5.25 -0.10
CA ARG A 490 -20.00 6.42 -0.08
C ARG A 490 -19.76 7.29 1.16
N VAL A 491 -19.88 8.60 0.98
CA VAL A 491 -19.82 9.60 2.07
C VAL A 491 -21.03 10.53 2.05
N SER A 492 -21.31 11.15 3.19
CA SER A 492 -22.38 12.15 3.36
C SER A 492 -22.25 13.37 2.45
N ASP A 493 -21.02 13.85 2.26
CA ASP A 493 -20.74 15.16 1.65
C ASP A 493 -19.36 15.21 0.99
N ASP A 494 -19.18 16.11 0.03
CA ASP A 494 -17.95 16.26 -0.75
C ASP A 494 -16.74 16.74 0.07
N PHE A 495 -16.95 17.24 1.29
CA PHE A 495 -15.87 17.69 2.15
C PHE A 495 -15.47 16.66 3.21
N TYR A 496 -16.08 15.47 3.23
CA TYR A 496 -15.88 14.45 4.28
C TYR A 496 -14.40 14.12 4.50
N PHE A 497 -13.74 13.58 3.47
CA PHE A 497 -12.32 13.19 3.58
C PHE A 497 -11.40 14.40 3.77
N ARG A 498 -11.75 15.54 3.17
CA ARG A 498 -10.97 16.77 3.24
C ARG A 498 -10.91 17.35 4.66
N ASP A 499 -11.89 17.05 5.51
CA ASP A 499 -12.04 17.60 6.86
C ASP A 499 -11.78 16.58 7.97
N LEU A 500 -12.20 15.32 7.79
CA LEU A 500 -12.14 14.27 8.80
C LEU A 500 -11.04 13.22 8.54
N GLY A 501 -10.45 13.24 7.33
CA GLY A 501 -9.35 12.35 6.95
C GLY A 501 -8.07 12.63 7.74
N ASN A 502 -7.35 11.55 8.07
CA ASN A 502 -6.12 11.58 8.86
C ASN A 502 -4.84 11.36 8.03
N ASN A 503 -4.94 11.19 6.72
CA ASN A 503 -3.80 10.95 5.83
C ASN A 503 -4.06 11.46 4.39
N LEU A 504 -2.98 11.68 3.63
CA LEU A 504 -3.00 12.20 2.26
C LEU A 504 -3.94 11.41 1.32
N ASN A 505 -3.80 10.07 1.24
CA ASN A 505 -4.56 9.22 0.31
C ASN A 505 -6.07 9.41 0.49
N LEU A 506 -6.56 9.51 1.73
CA LEU A 506 -7.97 9.81 1.96
C LEU A 506 -8.33 11.23 1.48
N THR A 507 -7.54 12.24 1.85
CA THR A 507 -7.82 13.66 1.50
C THR A 507 -7.74 13.98 0.00
N SER A 508 -7.08 13.15 -0.82
CA SER A 508 -6.93 13.33 -2.27
C SER A 508 -7.92 12.52 -3.12
N ARG A 509 -8.84 11.75 -2.52
CA ARG A 509 -9.85 10.97 -3.26
C ARG A 509 -10.90 11.87 -3.91
N THR A 510 -10.95 11.83 -5.24
CA THR A 510 -11.94 12.55 -6.07
C THR A 510 -13.08 11.66 -6.55
N ASN A 511 -12.88 10.36 -6.72
CA ASN A 511 -13.92 9.41 -7.14
C ASN A 511 -14.01 8.25 -6.13
N LEU A 512 -15.19 8.00 -5.59
CA LEU A 512 -15.46 6.85 -4.72
C LEU A 512 -16.13 5.74 -5.53
N LEU A 513 -15.46 4.60 -5.61
CA LEU A 513 -15.91 3.45 -6.39
C LEU A 513 -17.16 2.80 -5.76
N GLN A 514 -18.15 2.52 -6.61
CA GLN A 514 -19.37 1.77 -6.27
C GLN A 514 -19.54 0.69 -7.34
N GLN A 515 -18.99 -0.50 -7.07
CA GLN A 515 -18.80 -1.55 -8.06
C GLN A 515 -19.21 -2.93 -7.53
N GLY A 516 -20.04 -3.64 -8.30
CA GLY A 516 -20.24 -5.08 -8.18
C GLY A 516 -19.67 -5.80 -9.41
N LEU A 517 -18.94 -6.88 -9.19
CA LEU A 517 -18.38 -7.76 -10.22
C LEU A 517 -18.78 -9.20 -9.91
N VAL A 518 -19.35 -9.89 -10.90
CA VAL A 518 -19.55 -11.35 -10.89
C VAL A 518 -18.72 -11.92 -12.01
N SER A 519 -17.85 -12.88 -11.72
CA SER A 519 -16.95 -13.52 -12.68
C SER A 519 -17.13 -15.02 -12.68
N TYR A 520 -17.14 -15.64 -13.85
CA TYR A 520 -17.17 -17.07 -14.06
C TYR A 520 -15.93 -17.46 -14.87
N ASN A 521 -15.07 -18.28 -14.26
CA ASN A 521 -13.82 -18.74 -14.86
C ASN A 521 -13.85 -20.26 -15.00
N ARG A 522 -13.59 -20.77 -16.21
CA ARG A 522 -13.54 -22.21 -16.48
C ARG A 522 -12.48 -22.55 -17.52
N ALA A 523 -11.97 -23.77 -17.47
CA ALA A 523 -11.16 -24.32 -18.57
C ALA A 523 -12.01 -24.47 -19.84
N LEU A 524 -11.39 -24.25 -20.99
CA LEU A 524 -11.98 -24.38 -22.32
C LEU A 524 -11.20 -25.45 -23.08
N GLY A 525 -11.61 -26.72 -22.93
CA GLY A 525 -10.77 -27.86 -23.27
C GLY A 525 -9.69 -28.12 -22.21
N ASP A 526 -8.57 -28.72 -22.62
CA ASP A 526 -7.52 -29.19 -21.72
C ASP A 526 -6.55 -28.07 -21.26
N ASP A 527 -6.47 -27.00 -22.04
CA ASP A 527 -5.43 -25.96 -21.99
C ASP A 527 -5.97 -24.52 -22.12
N GLY A 528 -7.17 -24.35 -22.68
CA GLY A 528 -7.82 -23.06 -22.88
C GLY A 528 -8.51 -22.51 -21.64
N THR A 529 -8.88 -21.23 -21.70
CA THR A 529 -9.57 -20.50 -20.63
C THR A 529 -10.79 -19.75 -21.15
N LEU A 530 -11.83 -19.73 -20.33
CA LEU A 530 -13.06 -18.97 -20.54
C LEU A 530 -13.34 -18.13 -19.29
N ASN A 531 -13.34 -16.81 -19.45
CA ASN A 531 -13.85 -15.84 -18.48
C ASN A 531 -15.15 -15.22 -19.03
N VAL A 532 -16.20 -15.24 -18.22
CA VAL A 532 -17.41 -14.45 -18.43
C VAL A 532 -17.59 -13.58 -17.19
N SER A 533 -17.72 -12.27 -17.35
CA SER A 533 -17.88 -11.35 -16.22
C SER A 533 -18.99 -10.34 -16.44
N THR A 534 -19.71 -10.02 -15.36
CA THR A 534 -20.74 -8.98 -15.28
C THR A 534 -20.26 -7.93 -14.29
N LEU A 535 -20.15 -6.69 -14.75
CA LEU A 535 -19.72 -5.53 -14.00
C LEU A 535 -20.88 -4.52 -13.92
N VAL A 536 -21.18 -4.05 -12.71
CA VAL A 536 -22.06 -2.91 -12.45
C VAL A 536 -21.19 -1.86 -11.75
N GLN A 537 -20.97 -0.70 -12.38
CA GLN A 537 -20.02 0.29 -11.89
C GLN A 537 -20.61 1.71 -11.92
N SER A 538 -20.48 2.41 -10.81
CA SER A 538 -20.81 3.82 -10.61
C SER A 538 -19.75 4.47 -9.73
N PHE A 539 -19.76 5.81 -9.68
CA PHE A 539 -18.88 6.60 -8.82
C PHE A 539 -19.67 7.67 -8.07
N GLN A 540 -19.30 7.96 -6.82
CA GLN A 540 -19.56 9.27 -6.22
C GLN A 540 -18.34 10.15 -6.48
N THR A 541 -18.47 11.09 -7.43
CA THR A 541 -17.44 12.10 -7.71
C THR A 541 -17.56 13.23 -6.70
N ILE A 542 -16.52 13.35 -5.88
CA ILE A 542 -16.35 14.38 -4.85
C ILE A 542 -16.09 15.73 -5.52
N GLN A 543 -17.00 16.69 -5.34
CA GLN A 543 -16.92 18.00 -5.97
C GLN A 543 -16.15 19.02 -5.14
N ASP A 544 -15.28 19.82 -5.77
CA ASP A 544 -14.85 21.10 -5.21
C ASP A 544 -15.58 22.24 -5.94
N PRO A 545 -16.36 23.10 -5.25
CA PRO A 545 -17.03 24.24 -5.88
C PRO A 545 -16.10 25.22 -6.62
N ARG A 546 -14.79 25.19 -6.36
CA ARG A 546 -13.79 26.02 -7.03
C ARG A 546 -13.22 25.37 -8.30
N ALA A 547 -13.38 24.07 -8.45
CA ALA A 547 -12.92 23.29 -9.61
C ALA A 547 -13.88 22.09 -9.84
N PRO A 548 -15.09 22.32 -10.38
CA PRO A 548 -16.08 21.26 -10.59
C PRO A 548 -15.54 20.16 -11.51
N ILE A 549 -15.71 18.90 -11.12
CA ILE A 549 -15.19 17.73 -11.80
C ILE A 549 -16.33 17.03 -12.53
N THR A 550 -16.23 16.88 -13.85
CA THR A 550 -17.18 16.08 -14.64
C THR A 550 -17.17 14.63 -14.13
N PRO A 551 -18.31 14.05 -13.72
CA PRO A 551 -18.36 12.66 -13.27
C PRO A 551 -17.93 11.67 -14.37
N PRO A 552 -17.33 10.51 -14.03
CA PRO A 552 -17.15 9.43 -14.99
C PRO A 552 -18.48 8.82 -15.45
N TYR A 553 -18.49 8.19 -16.62
CA TYR A 553 -19.61 7.34 -17.05
C TYR A 553 -19.83 6.17 -16.09
N LYS A 554 -21.09 5.86 -15.82
CA LYS A 554 -21.52 4.63 -15.15
C LYS A 554 -21.63 3.51 -16.18
N ARG A 555 -21.36 2.27 -15.79
CA ARG A 555 -21.46 1.05 -16.63
C ARG A 555 -22.50 0.12 -16.00
N LEU A 556 -23.72 0.10 -16.55
CA LEU A 556 -24.92 -0.41 -15.88
C LEU A 556 -25.80 -1.30 -16.78
N PRO A 557 -25.45 -2.57 -17.01
CA PRO A 557 -24.19 -3.25 -16.68
C PRO A 557 -23.19 -3.24 -17.86
N GLN A 558 -22.01 -3.82 -17.62
CA GLN A 558 -21.07 -4.30 -18.62
C GLN A 558 -20.99 -5.84 -18.52
N PHE A 559 -21.31 -6.55 -19.60
CA PHE A 559 -20.99 -7.96 -19.78
C PHE A 559 -19.71 -8.09 -20.59
N THR A 560 -18.77 -8.93 -20.15
CA THR A 560 -17.51 -9.21 -20.86
C THR A 560 -17.33 -10.71 -21.01
N LEU A 561 -16.91 -11.14 -22.20
CA LEU A 561 -16.53 -12.50 -22.56
C LEU A 561 -15.06 -12.44 -22.99
N ALA A 562 -14.20 -13.24 -22.37
CA ALA A 562 -12.84 -13.46 -22.84
C ALA A 562 -12.60 -14.97 -22.93
N ALA A 563 -12.37 -15.47 -24.14
CA ALA A 563 -12.04 -16.85 -24.41
C ALA A 563 -10.66 -16.92 -25.10
N ASN A 564 -9.79 -17.76 -24.58
CA ASN A 564 -8.49 -18.07 -25.16
C ASN A 564 -8.37 -19.59 -25.28
N LYS A 565 -8.02 -20.09 -26.46
CA LYS A 565 -7.69 -21.49 -26.69
C LYS A 565 -6.36 -21.54 -27.44
N PRO A 566 -5.26 -21.93 -26.78
CA PRO A 566 -3.97 -22.07 -27.44
C PRO A 566 -3.94 -23.30 -28.35
N ASP A 567 -2.87 -23.44 -29.12
CA ASP A 567 -2.47 -24.66 -29.85
C ASP A 567 -3.55 -25.30 -30.76
N ILE A 568 -4.53 -24.54 -31.27
CA ILE A 568 -5.43 -25.01 -32.32
C ILE A 568 -4.64 -25.08 -33.64
N LEU A 569 -4.19 -26.28 -34.01
CA LEU A 569 -3.32 -26.50 -35.17
C LEU A 569 -2.02 -25.65 -35.09
N GLY A 570 -1.51 -25.42 -33.88
CA GLY A 570 -0.35 -24.56 -33.61
C GLY A 570 -0.66 -23.05 -33.54
N ALA A 571 -1.93 -22.65 -33.67
CA ALA A 571 -2.38 -21.27 -33.53
C ALA A 571 -3.14 -21.04 -32.21
N ASP A 572 -2.90 -19.89 -31.58
CA ASP A 572 -3.70 -19.43 -30.43
C ASP A 572 -4.90 -18.62 -30.93
N VAL A 573 -6.11 -19.07 -30.60
CA VAL A 573 -7.35 -18.38 -30.94
C VAL A 573 -7.86 -17.63 -29.71
N ASN A 574 -8.14 -16.34 -29.89
CA ASN A 574 -8.57 -15.43 -28.85
C ASN A 574 -9.87 -14.74 -29.28
N LEU A 575 -10.82 -14.61 -28.37
CA LEU A 575 -12.03 -13.83 -28.54
C LEU A 575 -12.24 -12.97 -27.30
N ILE A 576 -12.19 -11.65 -27.48
CA ILE A 576 -12.68 -10.69 -26.48
C ILE A 576 -13.99 -10.12 -27.00
N GLY A 577 -15.03 -10.09 -26.18
CA GLY A 577 -16.29 -9.44 -26.47
C GLY A 577 -16.79 -8.68 -25.25
N SER A 578 -17.44 -7.54 -25.47
CA SER A 578 -18.18 -6.85 -24.40
C SER A 578 -19.46 -6.20 -24.91
N TRP A 579 -20.48 -6.21 -24.06
CA TRP A 579 -21.67 -5.37 -24.21
C TRP A 579 -21.75 -4.48 -22.97
N THR A 580 -21.77 -3.16 -23.16
CA THR A 580 -21.82 -2.21 -22.05
C THR A 580 -22.92 -1.19 -22.27
N ASN A 581 -23.74 -0.96 -21.25
CA ASN A 581 -24.66 0.17 -21.18
C ASN A 581 -24.00 1.32 -20.40
N PHE A 582 -23.79 2.46 -21.06
CA PHE A 582 -23.16 3.64 -20.50
C PHE A 582 -24.20 4.70 -20.13
N SER A 583 -24.10 5.25 -18.91
CA SER A 583 -25.00 6.29 -18.42
C SER A 583 -24.24 7.45 -17.76
N HIS A 584 -24.63 8.69 -18.07
CA HIS A 584 -24.06 9.91 -17.52
C HIS A 584 -25.15 10.99 -17.35
N PRO A 585 -25.14 11.79 -16.27
CA PRO A 585 -26.20 12.78 -16.00
C PRO A 585 -26.32 13.92 -17.02
N THR A 586 -25.25 14.25 -17.76
CA THR A 586 -25.20 15.43 -18.65
C THR A 586 -24.51 15.19 -20.01
N MET A 587 -24.33 13.93 -20.40
CA MET A 587 -23.70 13.56 -21.69
C MET A 587 -24.53 12.45 -22.35
N ILE A 588 -24.27 12.19 -23.64
CA ILE A 588 -24.96 11.16 -24.43
C ILE A 588 -24.88 9.80 -23.71
N ASN A 589 -26.00 9.10 -23.54
CA ASN A 589 -26.02 7.71 -23.09
C ASN A 589 -26.10 6.76 -24.30
N GLY A 590 -25.86 5.48 -24.04
CA GLY A 590 -26.07 4.44 -25.04
C GLY A 590 -25.43 3.12 -24.67
N THR A 591 -25.66 2.11 -25.51
CA THR A 591 -25.02 0.80 -25.40
C THR A 591 -23.95 0.61 -26.47
N ARG A 592 -22.91 -0.16 -26.15
CA ARG A 592 -21.82 -0.53 -27.05
C ARG A 592 -21.63 -2.03 -27.05
N LEU A 593 -21.70 -2.65 -28.22
CA LEU A 593 -21.20 -4.00 -28.48
C LEU A 593 -19.79 -3.89 -29.09
N MET A 594 -18.80 -4.56 -28.50
CA MET A 594 -17.45 -4.71 -29.02
C MET A 594 -17.13 -6.19 -29.19
N LEU A 595 -16.52 -6.58 -30.30
CA LEU A 595 -16.00 -7.92 -30.55
C LEU A 595 -14.59 -7.80 -31.17
N PHE A 596 -13.64 -8.55 -30.63
CA PHE A 596 -12.27 -8.67 -31.10
C PHE A 596 -11.82 -10.14 -31.11
N PRO A 597 -12.29 -10.94 -32.09
CA PRO A 597 -11.62 -12.18 -32.46
C PRO A 597 -10.22 -11.89 -33.02
N SER A 598 -9.23 -12.70 -32.60
CA SER A 598 -7.88 -12.70 -33.15
C SER A 598 -7.24 -14.08 -33.11
N VAL A 599 -6.29 -14.31 -34.01
CA VAL A 599 -5.51 -15.55 -34.14
C VAL A 599 -4.03 -15.17 -34.20
N SER A 600 -3.21 -15.81 -33.38
CA SER A 600 -1.74 -15.68 -33.40
C SER A 600 -1.07 -17.03 -33.62
N TYR A 601 0.10 -17.06 -34.24
CA TYR A 601 0.82 -18.30 -34.54
C TYR A 601 2.26 -18.22 -34.00
N PRO A 602 2.50 -18.62 -32.73
CA PRO A 602 3.78 -18.41 -32.06
C PRO A 602 4.87 -19.40 -32.50
N LEU A 603 5.70 -18.99 -33.46
CA LEU A 603 6.92 -19.72 -33.82
C LEU A 603 8.01 -19.41 -32.80
N ARG A 604 8.44 -20.40 -32.01
CA ARG A 604 9.45 -20.24 -30.96
C ARG A 604 10.48 -21.37 -30.95
N ASN A 605 11.72 -21.04 -30.60
CA ASN A 605 12.79 -22.00 -30.30
C ASN A 605 13.51 -21.56 -29.01
N SER A 606 14.68 -22.14 -28.71
CA SER A 606 15.43 -21.85 -27.47
C SER A 606 16.04 -20.45 -27.40
N TYR A 607 16.23 -19.76 -28.53
CA TYR A 607 16.93 -18.48 -28.61
C TYR A 607 16.09 -17.34 -29.19
N GLY A 608 14.91 -17.61 -29.77
CA GLY A 608 14.09 -16.56 -30.38
C GLY A 608 12.66 -16.98 -30.71
N TYR A 609 11.86 -15.98 -31.11
CA TYR A 609 10.45 -16.12 -31.45
C TYR A 609 10.03 -15.18 -32.57
N ILE A 610 8.98 -15.59 -33.30
CA ILE A 610 8.24 -14.79 -34.27
C ILE A 610 6.76 -15.14 -34.12
N THR A 611 5.93 -14.16 -33.76
CA THR A 611 4.49 -14.32 -33.51
C THR A 611 3.71 -13.35 -34.40
N PRO A 612 3.36 -13.74 -35.64
CA PRO A 612 2.33 -13.06 -36.40
C PRO A 612 0.97 -13.19 -35.71
N LYS A 613 0.18 -12.13 -35.75
CA LYS A 613 -1.20 -12.09 -35.25
C LYS A 613 -2.10 -11.26 -36.17
N VAL A 614 -3.30 -11.76 -36.39
CA VAL A 614 -4.38 -11.08 -37.10
C VAL A 614 -5.62 -11.01 -36.21
N GLY A 615 -6.30 -9.88 -36.18
CA GLY A 615 -7.58 -9.71 -35.49
C GLY A 615 -8.53 -8.78 -36.23
N VAL A 616 -9.81 -8.81 -35.86
CA VAL A 616 -10.82 -7.91 -36.41
C VAL A 616 -11.56 -7.25 -35.26
N HIS A 617 -11.34 -5.96 -35.06
CA HIS A 617 -12.00 -5.17 -34.03
C HIS A 617 -13.30 -4.58 -34.59
N HIS A 618 -14.42 -5.20 -34.25
CA HIS A 618 -15.76 -4.71 -34.55
C HIS A 618 -16.34 -3.96 -33.35
N THR A 619 -17.05 -2.87 -33.61
CA THR A 619 -17.75 -2.08 -32.59
C THR A 619 -19.03 -1.51 -33.17
N ARG A 620 -20.13 -1.65 -32.45
CA ARG A 620 -21.44 -1.10 -32.80
C ARG A 620 -22.04 -0.41 -31.59
N TYR A 621 -22.58 0.78 -31.82
CA TYR A 621 -23.25 1.57 -30.79
C TYR A 621 -24.76 1.59 -31.04
N TYR A 622 -25.51 1.84 -29.97
CA TYR A 622 -26.91 2.26 -29.99
C TYR A 622 -27.01 3.43 -29.00
N LEU A 623 -27.15 4.65 -29.51
CA LEU A 623 -27.05 5.90 -28.77
C LEU A 623 -28.42 6.58 -28.67
N ASP A 624 -28.63 7.37 -27.62
CA ASP A 624 -29.83 8.20 -27.49
C ASP A 624 -29.91 9.24 -28.64
N ALA A 625 -31.12 9.66 -29.01
CA ALA A 625 -31.43 10.65 -30.07
C ALA A 625 -30.77 12.05 -29.93
N SER A 626 -29.96 12.26 -28.88
CA SER A 626 -29.06 13.41 -28.74
C SER A 626 -27.74 13.25 -29.51
N ALA A 627 -27.44 12.05 -30.02
CA ALA A 627 -26.27 11.77 -30.84
C ALA A 627 -26.48 12.15 -32.32
N PRO A 628 -25.44 12.58 -33.06
CA PRO A 628 -25.55 12.87 -34.50
C PRO A 628 -25.84 11.64 -35.38
N ASP A 629 -25.47 10.46 -34.91
CA ASP A 629 -25.79 9.15 -35.47
C ASP A 629 -26.15 8.25 -34.28
N GLU A 630 -27.35 7.66 -34.30
CA GLU A 630 -27.83 6.78 -33.24
C GLU A 630 -27.19 5.37 -33.31
N ASN A 631 -26.71 4.93 -34.48
CA ASN A 631 -26.30 3.55 -34.73
C ASN A 631 -24.90 3.39 -35.38
N PRO A 632 -23.87 4.17 -35.00
CA PRO A 632 -22.60 4.13 -35.70
C PRO A 632 -21.89 2.77 -35.53
N THR A 633 -21.13 2.37 -36.55
CA THR A 633 -20.38 1.11 -36.58
C THR A 633 -18.95 1.32 -37.05
N ARG A 634 -18.04 0.49 -36.52
CA ARG A 634 -16.62 0.50 -36.88
C ARG A 634 -16.09 -0.93 -36.95
N THR A 635 -15.48 -1.29 -38.07
CA THR A 635 -14.76 -2.57 -38.24
C THR A 635 -13.35 -2.28 -38.72
N LEU A 636 -12.35 -2.75 -37.97
CA LEU A 636 -10.94 -2.54 -38.23
C LEU A 636 -10.18 -3.88 -38.21
N PRO A 637 -9.49 -4.29 -39.28
CA PRO A 637 -8.47 -5.32 -39.16
C PRO A 637 -7.28 -4.77 -38.37
N VAL A 638 -6.72 -5.60 -37.49
CA VAL A 638 -5.50 -5.34 -36.72
C VAL A 638 -4.50 -6.42 -37.09
N LEU A 639 -3.34 -6.02 -37.59
CA LEU A 639 -2.23 -6.92 -37.90
C LEU A 639 -1.05 -6.55 -37.01
N SER A 640 -0.44 -7.54 -36.37
CA SER A 640 0.81 -7.35 -35.63
C SER A 640 1.78 -8.51 -35.89
N LEU A 641 3.07 -8.20 -35.74
CA LEU A 641 4.16 -9.17 -35.86
C LEU A 641 5.17 -8.84 -34.78
N ASP A 642 5.25 -9.68 -33.76
CA ASP A 642 6.22 -9.57 -32.68
C ASP A 642 7.35 -10.57 -32.89
N SER A 643 8.60 -10.11 -32.84
CA SER A 643 9.75 -11.00 -33.01
C SER A 643 10.93 -10.55 -32.15
N GLY A 644 11.69 -11.53 -31.66
CA GLY A 644 12.85 -11.27 -30.81
C GLY A 644 13.82 -12.44 -30.83
N ILE A 645 15.07 -12.14 -30.50
CA ILE A 645 16.16 -13.12 -30.33
C ILE A 645 16.95 -12.73 -29.09
N ALA A 646 17.43 -13.70 -28.34
CA ALA A 646 18.28 -13.53 -27.17
C ALA A 646 19.67 -14.09 -27.45
N PHE A 647 20.70 -13.32 -27.09
CA PHE A 647 22.10 -13.72 -27.16
C PHE A 647 22.70 -13.65 -25.76
N ASP A 648 23.18 -14.78 -25.25
CA ASP A 648 23.88 -14.85 -23.96
C ASP A 648 25.39 -14.93 -24.15
N ARG A 649 26.13 -14.26 -23.27
CA ARG A 649 27.58 -14.42 -23.14
C ARG A 649 28.01 -14.26 -21.68
N GLU A 650 29.02 -15.01 -21.27
CA GLU A 650 29.69 -14.73 -19.99
C GLU A 650 30.57 -13.48 -20.12
N ILE A 651 30.53 -12.62 -19.10
CA ILE A 651 31.43 -11.48 -18.94
C ILE A 651 31.98 -11.43 -17.50
N GLU A 652 33.17 -10.87 -17.34
CA GLU A 652 33.73 -10.53 -16.03
C GLU A 652 33.82 -9.01 -15.91
N LEU A 653 33.25 -8.46 -14.83
CA LEU A 653 33.24 -7.02 -14.57
C LEU A 653 33.67 -6.77 -13.13
N ARG A 654 34.83 -6.10 -12.95
CA ARG A 654 35.43 -5.80 -11.64
C ARG A 654 35.69 -7.05 -10.75
N GLY A 655 35.93 -8.21 -11.37
CA GLY A 655 36.17 -9.48 -10.67
C GLY A 655 34.90 -10.27 -10.31
N GLU A 656 33.71 -9.73 -10.60
CA GLU A 656 32.44 -10.46 -10.52
C GLU A 656 32.08 -11.01 -11.92
N ARG A 657 31.63 -12.27 -11.99
CA ARG A 657 31.16 -12.89 -13.24
C ARG A 657 29.66 -12.67 -13.41
N PHE A 658 29.24 -12.35 -14.64
CA PHE A 658 27.86 -12.17 -15.03
C PHE A 658 27.56 -12.90 -16.34
N THR A 659 26.36 -13.44 -16.47
CA THR A 659 25.79 -13.75 -17.78
C THR A 659 25.17 -12.46 -18.31
N GLN A 660 25.71 -11.93 -19.41
CA GLN A 660 25.10 -10.83 -20.13
C GLN A 660 24.18 -11.37 -21.22
N THR A 661 22.90 -11.07 -21.11
CA THR A 661 21.90 -11.30 -22.16
C THR A 661 21.74 -10.02 -23.00
N ILE A 662 21.58 -10.17 -24.30
CA ILE A 662 21.23 -9.09 -25.25
C ILE A 662 20.04 -9.55 -26.08
N GLU A 663 18.93 -8.81 -25.98
CA GLU A 663 17.64 -9.08 -26.60
C GLU A 663 17.22 -7.93 -27.53
N PRO A 664 17.57 -7.96 -28.83
CA PRO A 664 16.87 -7.18 -29.82
C PRO A 664 15.45 -7.72 -30.05
N ARG A 665 14.48 -6.80 -30.13
CA ARG A 665 13.06 -7.07 -30.41
C ARG A 665 12.55 -6.13 -31.49
N LEU A 666 11.77 -6.67 -32.42
CA LEU A 666 11.14 -5.96 -33.52
C LEU A 666 9.63 -6.24 -33.49
N PHE A 667 8.83 -5.19 -33.39
CA PHE A 667 7.37 -5.26 -33.32
C PHE A 667 6.75 -4.36 -34.38
N TYR A 668 6.07 -4.96 -35.36
CA TYR A 668 5.30 -4.25 -36.37
C TYR A 668 3.81 -4.26 -36.04
N VAL A 669 3.13 -3.13 -36.26
CA VAL A 669 1.66 -3.08 -36.21
C VAL A 669 1.08 -2.24 -37.34
N TYR A 670 0.02 -2.78 -37.96
CA TYR A 670 -0.79 -2.15 -38.98
C TYR A 670 -2.27 -2.15 -38.58
N VAL A 671 -2.88 -0.96 -38.56
CA VAL A 671 -4.31 -0.72 -38.36
C VAL A 671 -4.73 0.39 -39.33
N PRO A 672 -5.63 0.15 -40.29
CA PRO A 672 -6.00 1.14 -41.28
C PRO A 672 -6.81 2.29 -40.66
N PHE A 673 -6.71 3.47 -41.25
CA PHE A 673 -7.48 4.62 -40.79
C PHE A 673 -8.98 4.46 -41.11
N ARG A 674 -9.80 4.70 -40.09
CA ARG A 674 -11.23 5.00 -40.19
C ARG A 674 -11.50 6.23 -39.35
N ASP A 675 -12.27 7.17 -39.87
CA ASP A 675 -12.71 8.31 -39.07
C ASP A 675 -13.58 7.84 -37.90
N GLN A 676 -13.32 8.43 -36.74
CA GLN A 676 -13.92 8.12 -35.44
C GLN A 676 -14.36 9.40 -34.71
N SER A 677 -14.31 10.56 -35.39
CA SER A 677 -14.67 11.88 -34.86
C SER A 677 -16.12 11.96 -34.38
N HIS A 678 -17.02 11.27 -35.07
CA HIS A 678 -18.46 11.18 -34.77
C HIS A 678 -18.81 10.16 -33.67
N LEU A 679 -17.87 9.28 -33.28
CA LEU A 679 -18.12 8.30 -32.22
C LEU A 679 -18.07 8.98 -30.84
N PRO A 680 -18.96 8.65 -29.89
CA PRO A 680 -18.83 9.10 -28.51
C PRO A 680 -17.54 8.57 -27.86
N ASN A 681 -17.17 9.13 -26.71
CA ASN A 681 -16.09 8.59 -25.87
C ASN A 681 -16.63 8.33 -24.46
N PHE A 682 -16.73 7.06 -24.10
CA PHE A 682 -17.24 6.57 -22.82
C PHE A 682 -16.12 6.08 -21.90
N ASP A 683 -15.15 5.33 -22.43
CA ASP A 683 -14.09 4.66 -21.66
C ASP A 683 -12.67 4.72 -22.27
N SER A 684 -12.47 5.43 -23.39
CA SER A 684 -11.13 5.60 -23.98
C SER A 684 -10.40 6.85 -23.49
N ALA A 685 -9.20 6.64 -22.99
CA ALA A 685 -8.20 7.66 -22.69
C ALA A 685 -6.86 7.31 -23.36
N ARG A 686 -5.95 8.28 -23.49
CA ARG A 686 -4.55 8.00 -23.84
C ARG A 686 -3.90 7.26 -22.68
N THR A 687 -3.31 6.09 -22.92
CA THR A 687 -2.50 5.43 -21.89
C THR A 687 -1.16 6.13 -21.72
N ASP A 688 -0.65 6.20 -20.49
CA ASP A 688 0.69 6.71 -20.23
C ASP A 688 1.73 5.93 -21.02
N PHE A 689 2.62 6.65 -21.72
CA PHE A 689 3.64 6.04 -22.55
C PHE A 689 4.83 5.58 -21.70
N GLY A 690 5.28 4.36 -21.96
CA GLY A 690 6.44 3.75 -21.32
C GLY A 690 6.96 2.60 -22.18
N PHE A 691 8.13 2.06 -21.83
CA PHE A 691 8.83 1.09 -22.67
C PHE A 691 7.96 -0.12 -23.07
N ALA A 692 7.15 -0.65 -22.16
CA ALA A 692 6.22 -1.75 -22.48
C ALA A 692 5.12 -1.35 -23.49
N GLN A 693 4.61 -0.11 -23.42
CA GLN A 693 3.52 0.34 -24.29
C GLN A 693 3.95 0.57 -25.74
N MET A 694 5.25 0.64 -26.02
CA MET A 694 5.80 0.65 -27.39
C MET A 694 5.46 -0.62 -28.17
N PHE A 695 5.08 -1.71 -27.48
CA PHE A 695 4.74 -3.02 -28.04
C PHE A 695 3.24 -3.34 -27.99
N THR A 696 2.38 -2.31 -27.86
CA THR A 696 0.93 -2.47 -27.92
C THR A 696 0.36 -2.19 -29.30
N GLU A 697 -0.72 -2.89 -29.64
CA GLU A 697 -1.46 -2.67 -30.90
C GLU A 697 -2.28 -1.36 -30.87
N ASN A 698 -2.80 -1.00 -29.69
CA ASN A 698 -3.59 0.21 -29.47
C ASN A 698 -3.04 1.02 -28.28
N ARG A 699 -2.85 2.32 -28.49
CA ARG A 699 -2.33 3.31 -27.51
C ARG A 699 -3.40 3.91 -26.59
N PHE A 700 -4.64 3.47 -26.73
CA PHE A 700 -5.79 3.99 -25.99
C PHE A 700 -6.36 2.90 -25.10
N SER A 701 -6.81 3.27 -23.90
CA SER A 701 -7.64 2.39 -23.08
C SER A 701 -9.03 2.23 -23.68
N GLY A 702 -9.81 1.30 -23.13
CA GLY A 702 -11.20 1.11 -23.53
C GLY A 702 -11.36 0.60 -24.95
N SER A 703 -12.46 0.96 -25.61
CA SER A 703 -12.72 0.55 -27.00
C SER A 703 -13.41 1.60 -27.86
N ASP A 704 -13.59 2.83 -27.38
CA ASP A 704 -14.19 3.90 -28.18
C ASP A 704 -13.22 4.47 -29.21
N ARG A 705 -11.91 4.36 -28.96
CA ARG A 705 -10.86 4.87 -29.84
C ARG A 705 -9.82 3.80 -30.12
N ILE A 706 -9.64 3.49 -31.39
CA ILE A 706 -8.61 2.59 -31.90
C ILE A 706 -7.72 3.39 -32.83
N ASN A 707 -6.41 3.42 -32.57
CA ASN A 707 -5.50 4.23 -33.39
C ASN A 707 -5.32 3.70 -34.81
N ASP A 708 -5.11 4.61 -35.76
CA ASP A 708 -4.44 4.25 -37.00
C ASP A 708 -2.94 4.00 -36.74
N ALA A 709 -2.41 2.95 -37.38
CA ALA A 709 -1.03 2.51 -37.23
C ALA A 709 -0.50 1.95 -38.55
N ASN A 710 0.73 2.33 -38.87
CA ASN A 710 1.61 1.62 -39.78
C ASN A 710 3.02 1.94 -39.30
N GLN A 711 3.54 1.14 -38.37
CA GLN A 711 4.69 1.52 -37.55
C GLN A 711 5.50 0.30 -37.11
N VAL A 712 6.80 0.51 -36.97
CA VAL A 712 7.76 -0.47 -36.46
C VAL A 712 8.36 0.06 -35.16
N THR A 713 8.25 -0.72 -34.09
CA THR A 713 9.01 -0.55 -32.86
C THR A 713 10.24 -1.44 -32.92
N MET A 714 11.42 -0.85 -32.76
CA MET A 714 12.70 -1.53 -32.62
C MET A 714 13.18 -1.33 -31.19
N ALA A 715 13.66 -2.38 -30.52
CA ALA A 715 14.25 -2.21 -29.19
C ALA A 715 15.43 -3.15 -28.97
N LEU A 716 16.29 -2.76 -28.05
CA LEU A 716 17.41 -3.53 -27.55
C LEU A 716 17.37 -3.50 -26.03
N THR A 717 17.17 -4.66 -25.41
CA THR A 717 17.34 -4.84 -23.98
C THR A 717 18.65 -5.57 -23.72
N THR A 718 19.41 -5.18 -22.70
CA THR A 718 20.50 -5.99 -22.17
C THR A 718 20.36 -6.15 -20.67
N ARG A 719 20.68 -7.34 -20.18
CA ARG A 719 20.62 -7.71 -18.77
C ARG A 719 21.99 -8.21 -18.32
N LEU A 720 22.32 -7.93 -17.07
CA LEU A 720 23.40 -8.61 -16.34
C LEU A 720 22.74 -9.54 -15.32
N ILE A 721 23.07 -10.82 -15.36
CA ILE A 721 22.48 -11.85 -14.50
C ILE A 721 23.62 -12.50 -13.70
N GLU A 722 23.42 -12.64 -12.39
CA GLU A 722 24.35 -13.33 -11.49
C GLU A 722 24.29 -14.86 -11.71
N PRO A 723 25.37 -15.54 -12.14
CA PRO A 723 25.30 -16.95 -12.56
C PRO A 723 24.94 -17.92 -11.44
N GLY A 724 25.35 -17.63 -10.20
CA GLY A 724 25.08 -18.51 -9.05
C GLY A 724 23.67 -18.37 -8.45
N SER A 725 23.01 -17.22 -8.63
CA SER A 725 21.70 -16.92 -8.04
C SER A 725 20.57 -16.79 -9.07
N GLY A 726 20.90 -16.67 -10.36
CA GLY A 726 19.95 -16.36 -11.43
C GLY A 726 19.36 -14.93 -11.34
N ARG A 727 19.87 -14.08 -10.43
CA ARG A 727 19.29 -12.75 -10.15
C ARG A 727 19.64 -11.76 -11.25
N GLU A 728 18.63 -11.12 -11.85
CA GLU A 728 18.81 -9.94 -12.71
C GLU A 728 19.40 -8.81 -11.88
N ARG A 729 20.66 -8.46 -12.17
CA ARG A 729 21.45 -7.47 -11.46
C ARG A 729 21.16 -6.05 -11.96
N LEU A 730 21.17 -5.88 -13.28
CA LEU A 730 20.98 -4.61 -13.95
C LEU A 730 20.34 -4.88 -15.33
N ARG A 731 19.35 -4.07 -15.68
CA ARG A 731 18.69 -4.09 -16.99
C ARG A 731 18.75 -2.70 -17.62
N VAL A 732 19.21 -2.65 -18.86
CA VAL A 732 19.22 -1.46 -19.71
C VAL A 732 18.36 -1.76 -20.93
N ALA A 733 17.41 -0.89 -21.23
CA ALA A 733 16.49 -1.07 -22.35
C ALA A 733 16.40 0.24 -23.16
N VAL A 734 16.60 0.16 -24.47
CA VAL A 734 16.38 1.28 -25.39
C VAL A 734 15.41 0.85 -26.47
N GLY A 735 14.46 1.73 -26.81
CA GLY A 735 13.41 1.49 -27.78
C GLY A 735 13.21 2.70 -28.67
N GLN A 736 13.07 2.46 -29.97
CA GLN A 736 12.70 3.46 -30.96
C GLN A 736 11.43 3.02 -31.69
N GLN A 737 10.50 3.94 -31.93
CA GLN A 737 9.27 3.69 -32.66
C GLN A 737 9.26 4.58 -33.91
N ILE A 738 9.13 3.95 -35.09
CA ILE A 738 9.14 4.62 -36.39
C ILE A 738 7.75 4.46 -36.99
N SER A 739 7.06 5.58 -37.25
CA SER A 739 5.74 5.58 -37.88
C SER A 739 5.85 5.99 -39.35
N PHE A 740 5.29 5.17 -40.25
CA PHE A 740 5.25 5.45 -41.69
C PHE A 740 4.05 6.31 -42.12
N ILE A 741 3.14 6.60 -41.19
CA ILE A 741 1.95 7.44 -41.41
C ILE A 741 1.82 8.47 -40.29
N ASP A 742 1.26 9.63 -40.60
CA ASP A 742 0.83 10.55 -39.56
C ASP A 742 -0.36 9.98 -38.78
N ARG A 743 -0.24 10.06 -37.46
CA ARG A 743 -1.25 9.62 -36.49
C ARG A 743 -2.47 10.56 -36.55
N ARG A 744 -3.60 10.10 -37.11
CA ARG A 744 -4.81 10.92 -37.29
C ARG A 744 -5.80 10.80 -36.15
N ILE A 745 -5.90 9.62 -35.52
CA ILE A 745 -6.86 9.41 -34.42
C ILE A 745 -6.32 10.03 -33.12
N ASN A 746 -7.08 10.97 -32.56
CA ASN A 746 -6.80 11.68 -31.31
C ASN A 746 -8.05 11.74 -30.42
N ILE A 747 -7.86 11.86 -29.11
CA ILE A 747 -8.93 11.94 -28.11
C ILE A 747 -9.17 13.38 -27.64
N ASP A 748 -8.12 14.19 -27.66
CA ASP A 748 -8.13 15.54 -27.13
C ASP A 748 -8.49 16.57 -28.21
N ALA A 749 -9.06 17.70 -27.78
CA ALA A 749 -9.26 18.88 -28.61
C ALA A 749 -7.92 19.38 -29.21
N PRO A 750 -7.94 20.12 -30.34
CA PRO A 750 -6.72 20.65 -30.96
C PRO A 750 -6.05 21.69 -30.04
N GLY A 751 -5.12 21.23 -29.21
CA GLY A 751 -4.45 22.05 -28.20
C GLY A 751 -3.49 21.30 -27.28
N THR A 752 -3.73 20.01 -26.99
CA THR A 752 -2.74 19.20 -26.26
C THR A 752 -1.72 18.60 -27.21
N ILE A 753 -0.51 19.14 -27.14
CA ILE A 753 0.76 18.72 -27.74
C ILE A 753 0.75 17.30 -28.32
N SER A 754 1.08 17.21 -29.61
CA SER A 754 1.38 15.95 -30.30
C SER A 754 2.66 15.31 -29.72
N ARG A 755 2.53 14.65 -28.58
CA ARG A 755 3.56 13.77 -28.01
C ARG A 755 3.77 12.60 -28.98
N ARG A 756 4.81 12.67 -29.81
CA ARG A 756 5.32 11.56 -30.63
C ARG A 756 6.57 11.02 -29.95
N PRO A 757 6.42 10.16 -28.93
CA PRO A 757 7.57 9.49 -28.36
C PRO A 757 8.07 8.44 -29.34
N ASP A 758 9.08 8.86 -30.10
CA ASP A 758 9.76 8.01 -31.06
C ASP A 758 10.98 7.34 -30.40
N PHE A 759 11.43 7.77 -29.21
CA PHE A 759 12.52 7.15 -28.45
C PHE A 759 12.26 7.07 -26.94
N VAL A 760 12.58 5.90 -26.35
CA VAL A 760 12.57 5.65 -24.90
C VAL A 760 13.86 4.94 -24.50
N ALA A 761 14.44 5.35 -23.37
CA ALA A 761 15.49 4.61 -22.68
C ALA A 761 15.10 4.35 -21.23
N ALA A 762 15.51 3.21 -20.68
CA ALA A 762 15.31 2.83 -19.28
C ALA A 762 16.54 2.08 -18.74
N VAL A 763 16.86 2.31 -17.46
CA VAL A 763 17.90 1.62 -16.68
C VAL A 763 17.32 1.31 -15.32
N THR A 764 17.19 0.02 -14.99
CA THR A 764 16.57 -0.45 -13.74
C THR A 764 17.45 -1.54 -13.13
N GLY A 765 17.59 -1.55 -11.79
CA GLY A 765 18.29 -2.60 -11.04
C GLY A 765 19.31 -2.04 -10.06
N PHE A 766 20.38 -2.80 -9.83
CA PHE A 766 21.43 -2.50 -8.86
C PHE A 766 22.76 -2.20 -9.55
N ILE A 767 23.26 -0.96 -9.35
CA ILE A 767 24.58 -0.52 -9.81
C ILE A 767 25.68 -1.12 -8.92
N THR A 768 25.39 -1.33 -7.63
CA THR A 768 26.26 -1.99 -6.65
C THR A 768 25.39 -2.84 -5.70
N PRO A 769 25.94 -3.66 -4.79
CA PRO A 769 25.12 -4.39 -3.81
C PRO A 769 24.21 -3.50 -2.96
N THR A 770 24.55 -2.22 -2.84
CA THR A 770 23.90 -1.25 -1.95
C THR A 770 23.24 -0.10 -2.70
N ILE A 771 23.52 0.13 -3.99
CA ILE A 771 22.95 1.21 -4.79
C ILE A 771 22.05 0.61 -5.87
N SER A 772 20.78 0.97 -5.82
CA SER A 772 19.76 0.67 -6.84
C SER A 772 19.35 1.94 -7.59
N THR A 773 18.91 1.75 -8.83
CA THR A 773 18.45 2.80 -9.74
C THR A 773 17.18 2.36 -10.45
N ASP A 774 16.28 3.31 -10.69
CA ASP A 774 15.24 3.20 -11.71
C ASP A 774 15.16 4.54 -12.45
N SER A 775 15.57 4.54 -13.71
CA SER A 775 15.70 5.75 -14.51
C SER A 775 15.14 5.51 -15.90
N SER A 776 14.24 6.38 -16.35
CA SER A 776 13.69 6.36 -17.70
C SER A 776 13.64 7.76 -18.33
N LEU A 777 13.80 7.79 -19.65
CA LEU A 777 13.85 8.96 -20.50
C LEU A 777 12.93 8.74 -21.70
N GLN A 778 12.08 9.73 -22.01
CA GLN A 778 11.24 9.75 -23.20
C GLN A 778 11.57 11.01 -24.02
N TYR A 779 11.96 10.80 -25.29
CA TYR A 779 12.37 11.86 -26.20
C TYR A 779 11.49 11.87 -27.45
N ASP A 780 10.99 13.05 -27.80
CA ASP A 780 10.24 13.29 -29.03
C ASP A 780 11.24 13.71 -30.11
N GLN A 781 11.48 12.80 -31.08
CA GLN A 781 12.43 13.02 -32.16
C GLN A 781 11.90 14.04 -33.19
N THR A 782 10.58 14.18 -33.31
CA THR A 782 9.94 15.13 -34.24
C THR A 782 10.14 16.58 -33.78
N ARG A 783 10.08 16.83 -32.48
CA ARG A 783 10.21 18.18 -31.87
C ARG A 783 11.57 18.45 -31.22
N TYR A 784 12.51 17.50 -31.30
CA TYR A 784 13.85 17.55 -30.69
C TYR A 784 13.87 17.87 -29.19
N MET A 785 12.90 17.34 -28.43
CA MET A 785 12.70 17.71 -27.03
C MET A 785 12.38 16.52 -26.14
N VAL A 786 12.90 16.57 -24.91
CA VAL A 786 12.57 15.59 -23.87
C VAL A 786 11.16 15.85 -23.35
N ASP A 787 10.28 14.84 -23.39
CA ASP A 787 8.93 14.92 -22.84
C ASP A 787 8.88 14.45 -21.37
N VAL A 788 9.62 13.39 -21.03
CA VAL A 788 9.61 12.79 -19.69
C VAL A 788 11.03 12.41 -19.26
N ILE A 789 11.37 12.72 -18.01
CA ILE A 789 12.51 12.15 -17.29
C ILE A 789 12.00 11.66 -15.95
N ARG A 790 12.22 10.39 -15.63
CA ARG A 790 12.09 9.85 -14.28
C ARG A 790 13.46 9.29 -13.91
N SER A 791 14.01 9.64 -12.76
CA SER A 791 15.27 9.07 -12.30
C SER A 791 15.26 8.97 -10.78
N GLY A 792 15.36 7.76 -10.27
CA GLY A 792 15.44 7.44 -8.84
C GLY A 792 16.73 6.69 -8.55
N LEU A 793 17.49 7.17 -7.57
CA LEU A 793 18.63 6.48 -6.98
C LEU A 793 18.30 6.14 -5.53
N SER A 794 18.64 4.93 -5.09
CA SER A 794 18.46 4.50 -3.71
C SER A 794 19.66 3.74 -3.18
N TYR A 795 20.25 4.29 -2.12
CA TYR A 795 21.37 3.72 -1.38
C TYR A 795 20.88 3.06 -0.10
N ARG A 796 21.08 1.74 0.02
CA ARG A 796 20.65 0.85 1.09
C ARG A 796 21.82 -0.06 1.50
N PRO A 797 22.77 0.42 2.31
CA PRO A 797 23.88 -0.41 2.79
C PRO A 797 23.44 -1.49 3.80
N GLU A 798 22.47 -1.18 4.65
CA GLU A 798 22.02 -2.01 5.77
C GLU A 798 20.52 -1.76 6.03
N PRO A 799 19.76 -2.71 6.61
CA PRO A 799 18.44 -2.42 7.18
C PRO A 799 18.50 -1.22 8.15
N GLY A 800 17.57 -0.28 8.02
CA GLY A 800 17.55 0.95 8.82
C GLY A 800 18.46 2.08 8.32
N ARG A 801 19.14 1.88 7.19
CA ARG A 801 19.95 2.89 6.50
C ARG A 801 19.52 2.93 5.03
N VAL A 802 18.67 3.89 4.70
CA VAL A 802 18.24 4.14 3.32
C VAL A 802 18.27 5.64 3.01
N LEU A 803 18.84 5.99 1.85
CA LEU A 803 18.75 7.32 1.24
C LEU A 803 18.24 7.16 -0.19
N ASN A 804 17.16 7.85 -0.53
CA ASN A 804 16.56 7.90 -1.85
C ASN A 804 16.64 9.33 -2.40
N VAL A 805 16.99 9.48 -3.67
CA VAL A 805 16.95 10.75 -4.40
C VAL A 805 16.22 10.51 -5.72
N GLY A 806 15.19 11.29 -5.99
CA GLY A 806 14.34 11.20 -7.17
C GLY A 806 14.27 12.53 -7.91
N TYR A 807 14.24 12.47 -9.23
CA TYR A 807 13.93 13.57 -10.12
C TYR A 807 12.81 13.14 -11.08
N ARG A 808 11.75 13.94 -11.15
CA ARG A 808 10.58 13.67 -12.00
C ARG A 808 10.26 14.93 -12.80
N PHE A 809 10.44 14.84 -14.11
CA PHE A 809 10.07 15.85 -15.10
C PHE A 809 9.07 15.25 -16.08
N THR A 810 7.97 15.94 -16.32
CA THR A 810 7.01 15.66 -17.38
C THR A 810 6.60 17.00 -17.94
N ARG A 811 6.90 17.22 -19.22
CA ARG A 811 6.78 18.55 -19.81
C ARG A 811 5.35 19.09 -19.74
N ASP A 812 5.27 20.34 -19.32
CA ASP A 812 4.04 21.13 -19.11
C ASP A 812 3.08 20.57 -18.04
N VAL A 813 3.55 19.62 -17.21
CA VAL A 813 2.76 18.93 -16.18
C VAL A 813 3.48 18.89 -14.83
N LEU A 814 4.78 18.57 -14.81
CA LEU A 814 5.52 18.24 -13.60
C LEU A 814 7.00 18.60 -13.72
N HIS A 815 7.55 19.23 -12.69
CA HIS A 815 9.00 19.36 -12.53
C HIS A 815 9.33 19.38 -11.03
N GLN A 816 9.78 18.26 -10.49
CA GLN A 816 10.01 18.10 -9.05
C GLN A 816 11.25 17.25 -8.72
N VAL A 817 11.80 17.49 -7.53
CA VAL A 817 12.86 16.70 -6.88
C VAL A 817 12.30 16.11 -5.59
N ASP A 818 12.54 14.82 -5.37
CA ASP A 818 12.23 14.11 -4.14
C ASP A 818 13.55 13.68 -3.46
N ALA A 819 13.65 13.85 -2.16
CA ALA A 819 14.70 13.27 -1.35
C ALA A 819 14.08 12.66 -0.10
N SER A 820 14.35 11.39 0.20
CA SER A 820 13.84 10.73 1.41
C SER A 820 14.87 9.82 2.03
N GLY A 821 14.77 9.56 3.33
CA GLY A 821 15.69 8.64 3.99
C GLY A 821 15.35 8.31 5.42
N GLN A 822 15.86 7.16 5.85
CA GLN A 822 15.91 6.69 7.23
C GLN A 822 17.39 6.47 7.56
N TRP A 823 17.90 7.07 8.62
CA TRP A 823 19.30 6.94 9.00
C TRP A 823 19.49 6.67 10.48
N ARG A 824 19.89 5.43 10.79
CA ARG A 824 20.33 5.00 12.12
C ARG A 824 21.76 5.47 12.40
N TRP A 825 21.86 6.57 13.15
CA TRP A 825 23.12 7.21 13.56
C TRP A 825 23.62 6.79 14.96
N SER A 826 22.81 6.07 15.74
CA SER A 826 23.19 5.49 17.04
C SER A 826 22.55 4.09 17.21
N GLN A 827 22.85 3.41 18.32
CA GLN A 827 22.22 2.12 18.65
C GLN A 827 20.72 2.25 18.98
N ASN A 828 20.28 3.40 19.49
CA ASN A 828 18.88 3.62 19.85
C ASN A 828 18.22 4.67 18.94
N TRP A 829 18.96 5.68 18.48
CA TRP A 829 18.42 6.77 17.68
C TRP A 829 18.48 6.52 16.17
N GLN A 830 17.38 6.87 15.50
CA GLN A 830 17.30 7.04 14.06
C GLN A 830 16.54 8.33 13.69
N SER A 831 16.91 8.94 12.57
CA SER A 831 16.16 10.04 11.96
C SER A 831 15.46 9.57 10.69
N VAL A 832 14.32 10.19 10.39
CA VAL A 832 13.53 9.99 9.17
C VAL A 832 13.23 11.33 8.54
N ALA A 833 13.36 11.44 7.21
CA ALA A 833 13.08 12.67 6.48
C ALA A 833 12.54 12.41 5.07
N ARG A 834 11.72 13.34 4.57
CA ARG A 834 11.33 13.48 3.16
C ARG A 834 11.21 14.95 2.79
N LEU A 835 11.62 15.28 1.58
CA LEU A 835 11.44 16.58 0.95
C LEU A 835 11.07 16.35 -0.52
N ASN A 836 9.81 16.61 -0.87
CA ASN A 836 9.36 16.71 -2.25
C ASN A 836 9.15 18.19 -2.60
N TYR A 837 9.89 18.68 -3.60
CA TYR A 837 9.94 20.09 -3.98
C TYR A 837 9.60 20.28 -5.47
N SER A 838 8.60 21.11 -5.76
CA SER A 838 8.27 21.54 -7.12
C SER A 838 9.23 22.63 -7.57
N LEU A 839 10.07 22.31 -8.56
CA LEU A 839 10.95 23.25 -9.25
C LEU A 839 10.16 24.22 -10.14
N GLN A 840 9.00 23.80 -10.64
CA GLN A 840 8.08 24.63 -11.43
C GLN A 840 7.37 25.69 -10.57
N ASP A 841 6.77 25.28 -9.46
CA ASP A 841 6.03 26.18 -8.56
C ASP A 841 6.93 26.90 -7.54
N LYS A 842 8.20 26.48 -7.43
CA LYS A 842 9.17 26.93 -6.41
C LYS A 842 8.65 26.77 -4.97
N ARG A 843 8.06 25.60 -4.66
CA ARG A 843 7.48 25.29 -3.33
C ARG A 843 7.69 23.84 -2.92
N ILE A 844 7.74 23.62 -1.61
CA ILE A 844 7.66 22.28 -1.00
C ILE A 844 6.24 21.74 -1.20
N LEU A 845 6.11 20.55 -1.78
CA LEU A 845 4.84 19.83 -1.94
C LEU A 845 4.56 18.93 -0.73
N GLU A 846 5.59 18.20 -0.27
CA GLU A 846 5.57 17.40 0.95
C GLU A 846 6.89 17.58 1.69
N GLY A 847 6.83 17.82 3.00
CA GLY A 847 7.97 17.79 3.90
C GLY A 847 7.66 16.87 5.08
N LEU A 848 8.56 15.94 5.40
CA LEU A 848 8.46 15.09 6.57
C LEU A 848 9.79 15.13 7.32
N ALA A 849 9.74 15.26 8.64
CA ALA A 849 10.91 15.14 9.50
C ALA A 849 10.50 14.43 10.78
N GLY A 850 11.31 13.49 11.24
CA GLY A 850 11.04 12.76 12.47
C GLY A 850 12.28 12.16 13.11
N LEU A 851 12.12 11.84 14.38
CA LEU A 851 13.10 11.16 15.22
C LEU A 851 12.42 9.95 15.85
N GLU A 852 13.13 8.83 15.87
CA GLU A 852 12.70 7.66 16.63
C GLU A 852 13.81 7.23 17.58
N TYR A 853 13.40 6.96 18.82
CA TYR A 853 14.22 6.32 19.84
C TYR A 853 13.71 4.89 20.03
N ASN A 854 14.53 3.91 19.69
CA ASN A 854 14.23 2.49 19.89
C ASN A 854 15.08 1.98 21.06
N ALA A 855 14.46 1.76 22.21
CA ALA A 855 15.04 1.01 23.31
C ALA A 855 14.84 -0.50 23.06
N CYS A 856 15.25 -1.33 24.03
CA CYS A 856 15.10 -2.78 23.94
C CYS A 856 13.63 -3.24 24.04
N CYS A 857 12.84 -2.61 24.92
CA CYS A 857 11.47 -3.00 25.25
C CYS A 857 10.41 -1.92 24.95
N TRP A 858 10.81 -0.77 24.41
CA TRP A 858 9.91 0.27 23.95
C TRP A 858 10.51 1.07 22.79
N SER A 859 9.67 1.79 22.05
CA SER A 859 10.11 2.77 21.06
C SER A 859 9.22 4.01 21.05
N LEU A 860 9.82 5.18 20.90
CA LEU A 860 9.12 6.47 20.81
C LEU A 860 9.40 7.08 19.45
N ARG A 861 8.34 7.43 18.72
CA ARG A 861 8.41 8.02 17.37
C ARG A 861 7.73 9.38 17.39
N PHE A 862 8.46 10.41 16.98
CA PHE A 862 7.92 11.74 16.75
C PHE A 862 8.13 12.12 15.28
N VAL A 863 7.05 12.43 14.58
CA VAL A 863 7.07 12.76 13.14
C VAL A 863 6.22 14.00 12.89
N LEU A 864 6.81 15.00 12.26
CA LEU A 864 6.12 16.15 11.69
C LEU A 864 5.96 15.95 10.19
N GLN A 865 4.75 16.16 9.68
CA GLN A 865 4.46 16.15 8.24
C GLN A 865 3.80 17.46 7.83
N HIS A 866 4.30 18.06 6.76
CA HIS A 866 3.74 19.20 6.07
C HIS A 866 3.38 18.77 4.64
N LEU A 867 2.19 19.17 4.18
CA LEU A 867 1.66 18.79 2.88
C LEU A 867 0.90 19.95 2.25
N VAL A 868 1.16 20.24 0.98
CA VAL A 868 0.33 21.13 0.17
C VAL A 868 -0.78 20.32 -0.50
N THR A 869 -2.04 20.68 -0.22
CA THR A 869 -3.21 20.06 -0.86
C THR A 869 -3.46 20.69 -2.24
N ALA A 870 -4.23 20.01 -3.10
CA ALA A 870 -4.56 20.46 -4.46
C ALA A 870 -5.13 21.91 -4.55
N THR A 871 -5.75 22.41 -3.48
CA THR A 871 -6.26 23.80 -3.41
C THR A 871 -5.19 24.84 -3.03
N SER A 872 -3.90 24.48 -3.08
CA SER A 872 -2.76 25.24 -2.56
C SER A 872 -2.85 25.62 -1.07
N LYS A 873 -3.74 24.98 -0.31
CA LYS A 873 -3.78 25.06 1.16
C LYS A 873 -2.82 24.04 1.76
N SER A 874 -1.93 24.49 2.64
CA SER A 874 -1.09 23.60 3.43
C SER A 874 -1.87 22.95 4.58
N THR A 875 -1.45 21.75 4.95
CA THR A 875 -1.86 21.03 6.16
C THR A 875 -0.60 20.53 6.85
N THR A 876 -0.48 20.80 8.15
CA THR A 876 0.60 20.28 8.99
C THR A 876 -0.01 19.34 10.02
N ALA A 877 0.56 18.15 10.14
CA ALA A 877 0.20 17.13 11.13
C ALA A 877 1.43 16.82 12.00
N ALA A 878 1.18 16.57 13.28
CA ALA A 878 2.19 16.10 14.22
C ALA A 878 1.76 14.74 14.76
N PHE A 879 2.66 13.77 14.67
CA PHE A 879 2.47 12.41 15.12
C PHE A 879 3.42 12.12 16.27
N LEU A 880 2.90 11.56 17.36
CA LEU A 880 3.67 11.07 18.49
C LEU A 880 3.14 9.68 18.85
N GLN A 881 4.01 8.68 18.85
CA GLN A 881 3.69 7.29 19.16
C GLN A 881 4.68 6.75 20.21
N LEU A 882 4.16 6.23 21.32
CA LEU A 882 4.91 5.40 22.27
C LEU A 882 4.47 3.94 22.10
N GLU A 883 5.39 3.08 21.70
CA GLU A 883 5.16 1.64 21.59
C GLU A 883 5.89 0.91 22.72
N LEU A 884 5.15 0.08 23.45
CA LEU A 884 5.67 -0.84 24.46
C LEU A 884 5.72 -2.24 23.83
N ASN A 885 6.93 -2.75 23.59
CA ASN A 885 7.16 -3.94 22.78
C ASN A 885 6.49 -5.17 23.43
N GLY A 886 5.62 -5.85 22.67
CA GLY A 886 4.87 -7.01 23.14
C GLY A 886 3.63 -6.68 23.98
N LEU A 887 3.31 -5.40 24.21
CA LEU A 887 2.11 -4.98 24.95
C LEU A 887 1.16 -4.10 24.11
N MET A 888 1.57 -2.88 23.74
CA MET A 888 0.63 -1.89 23.17
C MET A 888 1.30 -0.73 22.42
N GLN A 889 0.56 -0.09 21.50
CA GLN A 889 1.02 1.08 20.72
C GLN A 889 0.14 2.31 20.99
N ILE A 890 0.62 3.21 21.83
CA ILE A 890 -0.07 4.41 22.30
C ILE A 890 0.21 5.58 21.35
N GLY A 891 -0.80 6.39 21.03
CA GLY A 891 -0.64 7.59 20.20
C GLY A 891 -0.84 7.38 18.70
N SER A 892 -0.76 8.45 17.91
CA SER A 892 -0.97 8.40 16.46
C SER A 892 0.17 7.67 15.75
N ASN A 893 -0.13 6.54 15.13
CA ASN A 893 0.86 5.71 14.43
C ASN A 893 1.33 6.36 13.09
N PRO A 894 2.62 6.76 12.96
CA PRO A 894 3.15 7.33 11.72
C PRO A 894 3.68 6.26 10.74
N LEU A 895 3.73 4.98 11.10
CA LEU A 895 4.42 3.92 10.34
C LEU A 895 3.91 3.81 8.90
N THR A 896 2.60 3.92 8.67
CA THR A 896 2.01 3.88 7.32
C THR A 896 2.40 5.09 6.47
N VAL A 897 2.60 6.25 7.09
CA VAL A 897 3.14 7.44 6.43
C VAL A 897 4.62 7.24 6.12
N LEU A 898 5.43 6.80 7.09
CA LEU A 898 6.87 6.56 6.91
C LEU A 898 7.16 5.50 5.84
N GLN A 899 6.47 4.36 5.85
CA GLN A 899 6.62 3.29 4.87
C GLN A 899 6.29 3.73 3.44
N ARG A 900 5.26 4.58 3.26
CA ARG A 900 4.88 5.12 1.94
C ARG A 900 5.82 6.24 1.50
N SER A 901 6.14 7.16 2.41
CA SER A 901 6.93 8.36 2.12
C SER A 901 8.44 8.08 2.03
N ILE A 902 8.93 6.95 2.56
CA ILE A 902 10.36 6.57 2.52
C ILE A 902 10.49 5.13 1.97
N PRO A 903 10.63 4.96 0.64
CA PRO A 903 10.80 3.65 0.02
C PRO A 903 11.98 2.86 0.59
N GLY A 904 11.72 1.70 1.17
CA GLY A 904 12.72 0.88 1.87
C GLY A 904 12.91 1.22 3.36
N TYR A 905 12.02 2.01 3.97
CA TYR A 905 11.94 2.14 5.42
C TYR A 905 11.72 0.77 6.08
N THR A 906 12.55 0.45 7.06
CA THR A 906 12.44 -0.79 7.86
C THR A 906 12.22 -0.44 9.32
N ARG A 907 11.24 -1.07 9.94
CA ARG A 907 11.06 -0.98 11.39
C ARG A 907 12.22 -1.69 12.11
N ILE A 908 12.81 -1.03 13.10
CA ILE A 908 13.88 -1.58 13.93
C ILE A 908 13.36 -1.70 15.37
N GLY A 909 13.64 -2.81 16.04
CA GLY A 909 13.37 -2.96 17.48
C GLY A 909 12.11 -3.75 17.87
N SER A 910 11.35 -4.31 16.92
CA SER A 910 10.34 -5.33 17.24
C SER A 910 11.02 -6.69 17.41
N GLN A 911 10.81 -7.36 18.55
CA GLN A 911 11.24 -8.76 18.70
C GLN A 911 10.64 -9.61 17.58
N GLY A 912 11.52 -10.29 16.84
CA GLY A 912 11.22 -10.87 15.52
C GLY A 912 12.25 -10.48 14.45
N SER A 913 12.90 -9.31 14.54
CA SER A 913 14.05 -8.97 13.69
C SER A 913 15.38 -9.41 14.31
N SER A 914 15.57 -10.72 14.53
CA SER A 914 16.89 -11.27 14.85
C SER A 914 17.74 -11.31 13.57
N PRO A 915 18.98 -10.75 13.54
CA PRO A 915 19.84 -10.82 12.35
C PRO A 915 20.36 -12.23 12.00
N SER A 916 19.95 -13.27 12.73
CA SER A 916 20.41 -14.66 12.57
C SER A 916 19.79 -15.39 11.38
N ASP A 917 18.57 -15.02 10.95
CA ASP A 917 17.78 -15.76 9.93
C ASP A 917 17.98 -15.27 8.48
N GLN A 918 19.06 -14.53 8.19
CA GLN A 918 19.37 -14.03 6.84
C GLN A 918 20.76 -14.41 6.33
N ARG A 919 21.32 -15.53 6.81
CA ARG A 919 22.57 -16.10 6.24
C ARG A 919 22.42 -17.45 5.55
N ASP A 920 21.32 -18.17 5.79
CA ASP A 920 21.04 -19.47 5.18
C ASP A 920 19.66 -19.47 4.47
N HIS A 921 19.51 -18.63 3.43
CA HIS A 921 18.54 -18.80 2.33
C HIS A 921 18.91 -17.95 1.10
#